data_AF-A0A9W8JT98-F1
#
_entry.id   AF-A0A9W8JT98-F1
#
_cell.length_a   1.000
_cell.length_b   1.000
_cell.length_c   1.000
_cell.angle_alpha   90.00
_cell.angle_beta   90.00
_cell.angle_gamma   90.00
#
_symmetry.space_group_name_H-M   'P 1'
#
loop_
_entity.id
_entity.type
_entity.pdbx_description
1 polymer ?
#
loop_
_entity_poly.entity_id
_entity_poly.type
_entity_poly.pdbx_seq_one_letter_code
_entity_poly.pdbx_strand_id
1 'polypeptide(L)'
;MSPASHEATGVDFSYFSALVRQISRIQPHSSKARPERPANYLDYPAARVLHQWVERLRRQYSPLPPNITGICFRLLFPEDDIRRKYEIQEARMTKLLLNCYGLDARKFDENSLNEASACLGQELRVVLERTCPNDDGFIAPLTLVQIDELLDELAAISAFSDKSIRSKYLKPRRSRAEIIRSLFRGLSPEDASVLTQIVLKDLRPLMYPLTEFHYGTALTKFNVAAVKMIIKEHAMDIWDPSGVFLRFYRVHASLDEVTAFMDKPPSERTHRDFAPNIGSPVAIPKSEKGRSCQHALDYLEGSQTVWAETKYDGERAQIHVTVDTDGSSHITIFSKSKRDSTLDRHAVHSVIRSALGLDTPNYRRDSGKRQVKKNAILDAEMVAFRGDFVEDFWRIRQLIEDTAYGVRGSRKWTYSKKVEEERESINSEANEGLSLGLVFFDVIILDSESLLFESYASRRRLLENLIEVVPGKAILADRYPVDMVQSPLQTLQTIFNEHVSACQEGIVLKADDSRYNDYRKPWVKLKKDYMLDKGDSLDLVVLGASWEKEVPPSTYTTFYVGGVERPERKLPSPSGVPRFHAYFTVSYGLTRAELEEVNFLIKSSETVSYASLNAAKLPFDLTVSQGLNPAPTVILRTPLLVNLYGAGFTKAHQSAHYELRFPRITKVFRPSERSWREALDLETVHKTALRSVGRDSSDKDLLDWAKQAFGKTCSPSVNCGMKRKAMMEKWGEQPGRKSLKSPRFEKPATQTSKSRSENSSTQVVIRTSTPDKTPLGVRTNVIDLSTPVRSRPPQLKAPPTPSSPLVERQSAKARRAEKDPVPESLDNLVKNSWVWVAKCHRPCTSMQAWKKRIPKQQQLRSLEAVMAGCGWTGPGIEDASWVHQGVIILDECNESRWKEHIVSTAEQAEKRTNRRPLLVFACSSTEPLLRLV
;
A
#
# COMPACT_ATOMS: atom_id res chain seq x y z
N MET A 1 65.07 4.85 5.73
CA MET A 1 65.26 3.47 5.20
C MET A 1 65.04 2.52 6.38
N SER A 2 64.29 1.44 6.26
CA SER A 2 63.57 0.90 5.09
C SER A 2 62.16 1.49 4.93
N PRO A 3 61.53 1.42 3.74
CA PRO A 3 60.10 1.65 3.59
C PRO A 3 59.31 0.45 4.15
N ALA A 4 58.23 0.71 4.90
CA ALA A 4 57.26 -0.33 5.23
C ALA A 4 56.45 -0.72 3.98
N SER A 5 56.09 -2.00 3.86
CA SER A 5 55.33 -2.52 2.71
C SER A 5 53.91 -1.93 2.66
N HIS A 6 53.49 -1.51 1.46
CA HIS A 6 52.09 -1.20 1.18
C HIS A 6 51.26 -2.50 1.09
N GLU A 7 50.90 -3.06 2.24
CA GLU A 7 49.92 -4.15 2.32
C GLU A 7 48.48 -3.58 2.31
N ALA A 8 47.55 -4.33 1.71
CA ALA A 8 46.35 -3.76 1.09
C ALA A 8 45.41 -3.00 2.05
N THR A 9 45.36 -1.68 1.90
CA THR A 9 44.51 -0.77 2.70
C THR A 9 43.03 -0.85 2.32
N GLY A 10 42.33 -1.86 2.86
CA GLY A 10 40.87 -1.94 2.81
C GLY A 10 40.17 -1.06 3.85
N VAL A 11 38.86 -0.94 3.74
CA VAL A 11 37.99 -0.40 4.82
C VAL A 11 37.47 -1.58 5.63
N ASP A 12 37.61 -1.56 6.95
CA ASP A 12 37.13 -2.64 7.83
C ASP A 12 35.61 -2.73 7.88
N PHE A 13 35.06 -3.95 8.01
CA PHE A 13 33.63 -4.16 8.23
C PHE A 13 33.15 -3.59 9.58
N SER A 14 34.01 -3.59 10.61
CA SER A 14 33.73 -2.95 11.90
C SER A 14 33.49 -1.43 11.79
N TYR A 15 34.10 -0.76 10.80
CA TYR A 15 33.81 0.64 10.49
C TYR A 15 32.37 0.83 9.97
N PHE A 16 31.80 -0.17 9.27
CA PHE A 16 30.39 -0.19 8.88
C PHE A 16 29.47 -0.61 10.04
N SER A 17 29.83 -1.62 10.85
CA SER A 17 29.06 -1.99 12.06
C SER A 17 28.92 -0.81 13.03
N ALA A 18 29.94 0.04 13.13
CA ALA A 18 29.90 1.28 13.90
C ALA A 18 28.82 2.28 13.40
N LEU A 19 28.48 2.30 12.10
CA LEU A 19 27.34 3.08 11.58
C LEU A 19 26.02 2.53 12.14
N VAL A 20 25.83 1.22 12.08
CA VAL A 20 24.63 0.54 12.58
C VAL A 20 24.43 0.82 14.07
N ARG A 21 25.48 0.66 14.89
CA ARG A 21 25.45 1.01 16.32
C ARG A 21 25.26 2.51 16.60
N GLN A 22 25.79 3.40 15.75
CA GLN A 22 25.54 4.85 15.93
C GLN A 22 24.09 5.23 15.62
N ILE A 23 23.44 4.53 14.69
CA ILE A 23 22.01 4.73 14.38
C ILE A 23 21.11 4.07 15.44
N SER A 24 21.44 2.88 15.93
CA SER A 24 20.65 2.15 16.94
C SER A 24 20.50 2.87 18.29
N ARG A 25 21.40 3.80 18.59
CA ARG A 25 21.38 4.66 19.79
C ARG A 25 20.41 5.84 19.70
N ILE A 26 19.80 6.09 18.54
CA ILE A 26 18.85 7.19 18.33
C ILE A 26 17.54 6.89 19.04
N GLN A 27 17.20 7.71 20.04
CA GLN A 27 16.00 7.51 20.84
C GLN A 27 14.71 7.76 20.02
N PRO A 28 13.70 6.87 20.10
CA PRO A 28 12.42 7.07 19.44
C PRO A 28 11.59 8.16 20.13
N HIS A 29 10.91 8.96 19.31
CA HIS A 29 10.01 10.01 19.77
C HIS A 29 8.62 9.42 20.03
N SER A 30 7.97 9.84 21.12
CA SER A 30 6.61 9.39 21.41
C SER A 30 5.61 9.89 20.37
N SER A 31 4.60 9.08 20.04
CA SER A 31 3.47 9.40 19.16
C SER A 31 2.72 10.70 19.49
N LYS A 32 2.81 11.16 20.76
CA LYS A 32 2.23 12.42 21.24
C LYS A 32 3.16 13.63 21.06
N ALA A 33 4.47 13.43 20.92
CA ALA A 33 5.40 14.47 20.55
C ALA A 33 5.18 14.78 19.07
N ARG A 34 4.48 15.88 18.78
CA ARG A 34 4.23 16.34 17.41
C ARG A 34 5.56 16.75 16.78
N PRO A 35 6.11 16.01 15.80
CA PRO A 35 7.33 16.43 15.16
C PRO A 35 7.02 17.69 14.36
N GLU A 36 7.77 18.77 14.59
CA GLU A 36 7.83 19.82 13.59
C GLU A 36 8.34 19.17 12.30
N ARG A 37 7.71 19.46 11.15
CA ARG A 37 8.25 18.97 9.88
C ARG A 37 9.55 19.75 9.64
N PRO A 38 10.73 19.11 9.69
CA PRO A 38 11.96 19.84 9.42
C PRO A 38 11.98 20.35 7.99
N ALA A 39 12.67 21.48 7.78
CA ALA A 39 12.82 22.08 6.47
C ALA A 39 13.79 21.27 5.58
N ASN A 40 14.75 20.57 6.20
CA ASN A 40 15.77 19.77 5.52
C ASN A 40 15.69 18.29 5.94
N TYR A 41 16.07 17.38 5.05
CA TYR A 41 16.24 15.97 5.42
C TYR A 41 17.50 15.73 6.26
N LEU A 42 18.48 16.64 6.21
CA LEU A 42 19.64 16.62 7.10
C LEU A 42 19.31 16.97 8.56
N ASP A 43 18.07 17.38 8.87
CA ASP A 43 17.64 17.62 10.25
C ASP A 43 17.32 16.31 10.99
N TYR A 44 17.12 15.19 10.27
CA TYR A 44 16.83 13.89 10.89
C TYR A 44 18.07 13.28 11.57
N PRO A 45 17.99 12.81 12.83
CA PRO A 45 19.15 12.27 13.55
C PRO A 45 19.91 11.16 12.80
N ALA A 46 19.21 10.23 12.16
CA ALA A 46 19.84 9.13 11.43
C ALA A 46 20.55 9.63 10.15
N ALA A 47 19.98 10.60 9.44
CA ALA A 47 20.61 11.24 8.29
C ALA A 47 21.90 11.99 8.70
N ARG A 48 21.90 12.66 9.86
CA ARG A 48 23.09 13.32 10.43
C ARG A 48 24.19 12.32 10.78
N VAL A 49 23.85 11.19 11.41
CA VAL A 49 24.81 10.12 11.73
C VAL A 49 25.43 9.56 10.45
N LEU A 50 24.63 9.29 9.41
CA LEU A 50 25.14 8.84 8.11
C LEU A 50 26.04 9.90 7.45
N HIS A 51 25.65 11.18 7.43
CA HIS A 51 26.48 12.27 6.89
C HIS A 51 27.85 12.34 7.59
N GLN A 52 27.86 12.36 8.93
CA GLN A 52 29.10 12.38 9.72
C GLN A 52 29.94 11.11 9.56
N TRP A 53 29.34 9.97 9.19
CA TRP A 53 30.05 8.74 8.88
C TRP A 53 30.65 8.75 7.45
N VAL A 54 29.91 9.25 6.45
CA VAL A 54 30.39 9.43 5.06
C VAL A 54 31.51 10.47 5.00
N GLU A 55 31.41 11.56 5.74
CA GLU A 55 32.49 12.54 5.88
C GLU A 55 33.77 11.92 6.46
N ARG A 56 33.66 11.15 7.55
CA ARG A 56 34.81 10.47 8.16
C ARG A 56 35.41 9.43 7.21
N LEU A 57 34.58 8.65 6.52
CA LEU A 57 35.02 7.66 5.52
C LEU A 57 35.84 8.35 4.43
N ARG A 58 35.35 9.47 3.89
CA ARG A 58 36.07 10.27 2.89
C ARG A 58 37.36 10.90 3.42
N ARG A 59 37.38 11.39 4.65
CA ARG A 59 38.58 11.99 5.26
C ARG A 59 39.68 10.95 5.53
N GLN A 60 39.31 9.71 5.86
CA GLN A 60 40.24 8.62 6.15
C GLN A 60 40.70 7.87 4.89
N TYR A 61 39.84 7.73 3.89
CA TYR A 61 40.08 6.96 2.67
C TYR A 61 39.79 7.83 1.43
N SER A 62 40.64 8.83 1.16
CA SER A 62 40.57 9.66 -0.06
C SER A 62 41.76 9.37 -0.99
N PRO A 63 41.53 9.06 -2.29
CA PRO A 63 40.23 8.76 -2.90
C PRO A 63 39.62 7.47 -2.34
N LEU A 64 38.30 7.35 -2.37
CA LEU A 64 37.61 6.14 -1.91
C LEU A 64 38.05 4.94 -2.79
N PRO A 65 38.39 3.78 -2.19
CA PRO A 65 38.73 2.59 -2.99
C PRO A 65 37.57 2.18 -3.91
N PRO A 66 37.83 1.70 -5.14
CA PRO A 66 36.79 1.33 -6.09
C PRO A 66 35.77 0.34 -5.52
N ASN A 67 34.52 0.45 -5.94
CA ASN A 67 33.36 -0.33 -5.48
C ASN A 67 32.93 -0.12 -4.02
N ILE A 68 33.69 0.57 -3.15
CA ILE A 68 33.30 0.80 -1.74
C ILE A 68 31.93 1.49 -1.64
N THR A 69 31.61 2.41 -2.55
CA THR A 69 30.27 3.00 -2.65
C THR A 69 29.20 1.92 -2.88
N GLY A 70 29.41 1.03 -3.86
CA GLY A 70 28.50 -0.08 -4.15
C GLY A 70 28.33 -1.03 -2.98
N ILE A 71 29.43 -1.43 -2.34
CA ILE A 71 29.42 -2.32 -1.17
C ILE A 71 28.61 -1.68 -0.03
N CYS A 72 28.93 -0.44 0.36
CA CYS A 72 28.21 0.26 1.43
C CYS A 72 26.71 0.37 1.18
N PHE A 73 26.26 0.62 -0.06
CA PHE A 73 24.84 0.63 -0.39
C PHE A 73 24.19 -0.76 -0.35
N ARG A 74 24.89 -1.81 -0.80
CA ARG A 74 24.40 -3.21 -0.71
C ARG A 74 24.31 -3.71 0.73
N LEU A 75 25.21 -3.28 1.62
CA LEU A 75 25.19 -3.65 3.05
C LEU A 75 24.18 -2.81 3.86
N LEU A 76 23.95 -1.54 3.50
CA LEU A 76 23.01 -0.65 4.19
C LEU A 76 21.54 -0.88 3.78
N PHE A 77 21.30 -1.32 2.54
CA PHE A 77 19.97 -1.65 2.01
C PHE A 77 19.95 -3.07 1.41
N PRO A 78 20.22 -4.12 2.21
CA PRO A 78 20.37 -5.49 1.71
C PRO A 78 19.07 -6.07 1.13
N GLU A 79 17.92 -5.46 1.42
CA GLU A 79 16.62 -5.76 0.79
C GLU A 79 16.54 -5.30 -0.68
N ASP A 80 17.25 -4.23 -1.06
CA ASP A 80 17.32 -3.70 -2.43
C ASP A 80 18.36 -4.41 -3.31
N ASP A 81 19.26 -5.21 -2.72
CA ASP A 81 20.15 -6.09 -3.47
C ASP A 81 19.34 -7.25 -4.10
N ILE A 82 19.01 -7.03 -5.38
CA ILE A 82 18.30 -7.96 -6.24
C ILE A 82 19.18 -9.11 -6.75
N ARG A 83 20.51 -8.95 -6.81
CA ARG A 83 21.42 -9.94 -7.44
C ARG A 83 21.76 -11.11 -6.53
N ARG A 84 22.06 -10.88 -5.25
CA ARG A 84 22.36 -11.98 -4.31
C ARG A 84 21.08 -12.59 -3.77
N LYS A 85 21.01 -13.93 -3.79
CA LYS A 85 19.99 -14.72 -3.10
C LYS A 85 20.71 -15.84 -2.36
N TYR A 86 20.54 -15.93 -1.05
CA TYR A 86 21.28 -16.91 -0.23
C TYR A 86 20.50 -18.22 -0.04
N GLU A 87 19.18 -18.20 -0.25
CA GLU A 87 18.21 -19.24 0.16
C GLU A 87 18.34 -19.60 1.65
N ILE A 88 18.49 -18.56 2.49
CA ILE A 88 18.58 -18.64 3.94
C ILE A 88 17.43 -17.83 4.54
N GLN A 89 16.73 -18.43 5.51
CA GLN A 89 15.77 -17.81 6.42
C GLN A 89 16.25 -18.11 7.85
N GLU A 90 15.71 -17.45 8.88
CA GLU A 90 16.21 -17.53 10.27
C GLU A 90 16.43 -18.95 10.77
N ALA A 91 15.45 -19.86 10.72
CA ALA A 91 15.63 -21.25 11.17
C ALA A 91 16.81 -21.98 10.47
N ARG A 92 17.10 -21.64 9.19
CA ARG A 92 18.28 -22.14 8.47
C ARG A 92 19.56 -21.41 8.90
N MET A 93 19.48 -20.11 9.16
CA MET A 93 20.59 -19.27 9.60
C MET A 93 21.05 -19.66 11.01
N THR A 94 20.13 -19.81 11.97
CA THR A 94 20.41 -20.32 13.32
C THR A 94 21.15 -21.65 13.24
N LYS A 95 20.65 -22.62 12.46
CA LYS A 95 21.35 -23.92 12.28
C LYS A 95 22.74 -23.80 11.65
N LEU A 96 22.97 -22.81 10.77
CA LEU A 96 24.30 -22.55 10.20
C LEU A 96 25.25 -21.89 11.21
N LEU A 97 24.74 -20.96 12.03
CA LEU A 97 25.48 -20.26 13.08
C LEU A 97 25.85 -21.18 14.25
N LEU A 98 24.91 -22.01 14.73
CA LEU A 98 25.17 -23.05 15.73
C LEU A 98 26.31 -23.98 15.28
N ASN A 99 26.26 -24.45 14.03
CA ASN A 99 27.29 -25.28 13.39
C ASN A 99 28.61 -24.53 13.04
N CYS A 100 28.62 -23.20 13.13
CA CYS A 100 29.79 -22.36 12.92
C CYS A 100 30.56 -22.17 14.22
N TYR A 101 29.86 -21.86 15.31
CA TYR A 101 30.43 -21.57 16.63
C TYR A 101 30.46 -22.76 17.61
N GLY A 102 29.87 -23.91 17.25
CA GLY A 102 29.84 -25.09 18.11
C GLY A 102 28.84 -24.98 19.27
N LEU A 103 27.71 -24.29 19.05
CA LEU A 103 26.72 -23.99 20.08
C LEU A 103 25.55 -24.99 20.05
N ASP A 104 25.00 -25.31 21.24
CA ASP A 104 23.73 -26.03 21.38
C ASP A 104 22.55 -25.09 21.04
N ALA A 105 21.55 -25.61 20.34
CA ALA A 105 20.31 -24.91 20.03
C ALA A 105 19.59 -24.38 21.28
N ARG A 106 19.65 -25.11 22.41
CA ARG A 106 19.00 -24.71 23.67
C ARG A 106 19.45 -23.32 24.17
N LYS A 107 20.67 -22.89 23.83
CA LYS A 107 21.18 -21.54 24.15
C LYS A 107 20.40 -20.41 23.46
N PHE A 108 19.65 -20.72 22.39
CA PHE A 108 18.74 -19.83 21.68
C PHE A 108 17.26 -19.97 22.11
N ASP A 109 16.91 -20.85 23.06
CA ASP A 109 15.52 -21.09 23.46
C ASP A 109 15.16 -20.50 24.84
N GLU A 110 16.06 -20.58 25.84
CA GLU A 110 15.70 -20.29 27.25
C GLU A 110 15.85 -18.82 27.68
N ASN A 111 16.70 -18.03 27.00
CA ASN A 111 17.12 -16.69 27.46
C ASN A 111 17.02 -15.57 26.40
N SER A 112 16.67 -15.92 25.16
CA SER A 112 16.52 -15.02 24.01
C SER A 112 15.12 -14.40 23.92
N LEU A 113 14.09 -15.24 24.08
CA LEU A 113 12.69 -14.90 23.85
C LEU A 113 12.13 -13.94 24.91
N ASN A 114 12.62 -14.01 26.15
CA ASN A 114 12.18 -13.14 27.25
C ASN A 114 12.69 -11.69 27.11
N GLU A 115 13.80 -11.47 26.40
CA GLU A 115 14.32 -10.12 26.05
C GLU A 115 14.02 -9.72 24.58
N ALA A 116 13.14 -10.50 23.92
CA ALA A 116 12.11 -10.02 22.99
C ALA A 116 12.51 -9.12 21.79
N SER A 117 13.78 -9.13 21.36
CA SER A 117 14.27 -8.29 20.26
C SER A 117 13.77 -8.69 18.86
N ALA A 118 13.23 -9.90 18.69
CA ALA A 118 12.73 -10.46 17.43
C ALA A 118 13.76 -10.37 16.28
N CYS A 119 15.03 -10.62 16.60
CA CYS A 119 16.18 -10.25 15.78
C CYS A 119 17.32 -11.25 16.01
N LEU A 120 17.44 -12.23 15.10
CA LEU A 120 18.45 -13.30 15.22
C LEU A 120 19.88 -12.75 15.33
N GLY A 121 20.18 -11.58 14.74
CA GLY A 121 21.46 -10.92 14.89
C GLY A 121 21.74 -10.49 16.34
N GLN A 122 20.76 -9.87 17.02
CA GLN A 122 20.90 -9.45 18.41
C GLN A 122 20.88 -10.64 19.38
N GLU A 123 20.10 -11.68 19.08
CA GLU A 123 20.10 -12.94 19.83
C GLU A 123 21.47 -13.64 19.73
N LEU A 124 22.04 -13.73 18.52
CA LEU A 124 23.40 -14.22 18.30
C LEU A 124 24.43 -13.40 19.08
N ARG A 125 24.34 -12.06 19.04
CA ARG A 125 25.23 -11.16 19.78
C ARG A 125 25.27 -11.53 21.27
N VAL A 126 24.09 -11.59 21.90
CA VAL A 126 23.95 -11.88 23.33
C VAL A 126 24.44 -13.29 23.68
N VAL A 127 24.20 -14.28 22.81
CA VAL A 127 24.73 -15.64 23.01
C VAL A 127 26.26 -15.67 22.90
N LEU A 128 26.86 -14.97 21.94
CA LEU A 128 28.32 -14.89 21.79
C LEU A 128 28.97 -14.12 22.95
N GLU A 129 28.46 -12.95 23.32
CA GLU A 129 28.95 -12.16 24.48
C GLU A 129 28.88 -12.97 25.78
N ARG A 130 27.86 -13.84 25.95
CA ARG A 130 27.72 -14.73 27.12
C ARG A 130 28.54 -16.03 27.03
N THR A 131 29.15 -16.38 25.89
CA THR A 131 29.87 -17.67 25.70
C THR A 131 31.33 -17.54 25.25
N CYS A 132 31.75 -16.37 24.78
CA CYS A 132 33.12 -16.06 24.36
C CYS A 132 33.58 -14.75 25.03
N PRO A 133 33.85 -14.75 26.36
CA PRO A 133 34.08 -13.53 27.14
C PRO A 133 35.49 -12.89 26.97
N ASN A 134 36.38 -13.49 26.17
CA ASN A 134 37.73 -12.98 25.92
C ASN A 134 37.83 -12.46 24.47
N ASP A 135 38.29 -11.22 24.28
CA ASP A 135 38.49 -10.62 22.95
C ASP A 135 39.60 -11.32 22.12
N ASP A 136 40.51 -12.06 22.78
CA ASP A 136 41.66 -12.74 22.17
C ASP A 136 41.30 -13.78 21.08
N GLY A 137 40.01 -14.13 20.94
CA GLY A 137 39.53 -15.09 19.94
C GLY A 137 39.31 -14.55 18.53
N PHE A 138 39.28 -13.22 18.33
CA PHE A 138 38.87 -12.59 17.07
C PHE A 138 40.08 -12.15 16.22
N ILE A 139 40.63 -13.12 15.48
CA ILE A 139 42.01 -13.07 14.96
C ILE A 139 42.26 -12.05 13.82
N ALA A 140 41.24 -11.60 13.08
CA ALA A 140 41.38 -10.50 12.12
C ALA A 140 40.03 -9.84 11.75
N PRO A 141 39.94 -8.50 11.65
CA PRO A 141 38.79 -7.85 11.04
C PRO A 141 38.72 -8.15 9.53
N LEU A 142 37.55 -8.56 9.04
CA LEU A 142 37.32 -8.67 7.60
C LEU A 142 37.05 -7.28 7.02
N THR A 143 37.67 -6.98 5.88
CA THR A 143 37.38 -5.74 5.12
C THR A 143 36.04 -5.84 4.39
N LEU A 144 35.45 -4.69 4.06
CA LEU A 144 34.24 -4.58 3.25
C LEU A 144 34.34 -5.35 1.92
N VAL A 145 35.51 -5.37 1.29
CA VAL A 145 35.76 -6.10 0.04
C VAL A 145 35.75 -7.62 0.26
N GLN A 146 36.40 -8.11 1.32
CA GLN A 146 36.38 -9.54 1.67
C GLN A 146 34.98 -10.03 2.05
N ILE A 147 34.21 -9.22 2.79
CA ILE A 147 32.79 -9.50 3.09
C ILE A 147 31.97 -9.56 1.79
N ASP A 148 32.10 -8.59 0.89
CA ASP A 148 31.33 -8.54 -0.35
C ASP A 148 31.65 -9.72 -1.30
N GLU A 149 32.91 -10.15 -1.36
CA GLU A 149 33.34 -11.35 -2.09
C GLU A 149 32.79 -12.66 -1.49
N LEU A 150 32.90 -12.84 -0.17
CA LEU A 150 32.37 -14.02 0.50
C LEU A 150 30.83 -14.09 0.45
N LEU A 151 30.15 -12.94 0.37
CA LEU A 151 28.71 -12.85 0.12
C LEU A 151 28.36 -13.17 -1.34
N ASP A 152 29.18 -12.79 -2.33
CA ASP A 152 29.05 -13.27 -3.71
C ASP A 152 29.20 -14.79 -3.79
N GLU A 153 30.20 -15.39 -3.13
CA GLU A 153 30.40 -16.85 -3.12
C GLU A 153 29.20 -17.57 -2.45
N LEU A 154 28.74 -17.08 -1.30
CA LEU A 154 27.55 -17.59 -0.60
C LEU A 154 26.29 -17.52 -1.47
N ALA A 155 26.15 -16.43 -2.23
CA ALA A 155 25.04 -16.22 -3.15
C ALA A 155 25.15 -17.10 -4.41
N ALA A 156 26.36 -17.36 -4.92
CA ALA A 156 26.57 -18.20 -6.10
C ALA A 156 26.06 -19.64 -5.93
N ILE A 157 25.96 -20.14 -4.69
CA ILE A 157 25.35 -21.43 -4.36
C ILE A 157 23.86 -21.48 -4.74
N SER A 158 23.13 -20.36 -4.64
CA SER A 158 21.72 -20.31 -5.02
C SER A 158 21.56 -20.30 -6.53
N ALA A 159 20.61 -21.11 -7.02
CA ALA A 159 20.22 -21.08 -8.42
C ALA A 159 19.44 -19.79 -8.80
N PHE A 160 18.92 -19.04 -7.83
CA PHE A 160 18.14 -17.81 -8.03
C PHE A 160 18.96 -16.52 -7.98
N SER A 161 20.24 -16.59 -7.59
CA SER A 161 21.17 -15.46 -7.71
C SER A 161 21.43 -15.11 -9.18
N ASP A 162 21.90 -13.89 -9.43
CA ASP A 162 22.17 -13.41 -10.78
C ASP A 162 23.20 -14.28 -11.54
N LYS A 163 23.12 -14.26 -12.89
CA LYS A 163 24.04 -14.99 -13.77
C LYS A 163 25.49 -14.55 -13.58
N SER A 164 25.78 -13.25 -13.36
CA SER A 164 27.16 -12.78 -13.17
C SER A 164 27.82 -13.43 -11.93
N ILE A 165 27.15 -13.37 -10.79
CA ILE A 165 27.62 -13.95 -9.51
C ILE A 165 27.80 -15.47 -9.63
N ARG A 166 26.82 -16.18 -10.22
CA ARG A 166 26.91 -17.63 -10.43
C ARG A 166 28.00 -18.05 -11.42
N SER A 167 28.44 -17.16 -12.33
CA SER A 167 29.49 -17.44 -13.31
C SER A 167 30.89 -17.14 -12.77
N LYS A 168 31.02 -16.13 -11.89
CA LYS A 168 32.25 -15.78 -11.15
C LYS A 168 32.80 -16.95 -10.32
N TYR A 169 31.91 -17.78 -9.78
CA TYR A 169 32.25 -18.95 -8.98
C TYR A 169 31.84 -20.25 -9.70
N LEU A 170 32.77 -20.86 -10.45
CA LEU A 170 32.58 -22.15 -11.14
C LEU A 170 32.60 -23.34 -10.15
N LYS A 171 32.51 -24.58 -10.65
CA LYS A 171 32.56 -25.81 -9.83
C LYS A 171 34.00 -26.40 -9.82
N PRO A 172 34.43 -27.10 -8.75
CA PRO A 172 33.73 -27.31 -7.49
C PRO A 172 33.64 -26.02 -6.64
N ARG A 173 32.62 -25.93 -5.79
CA ARG A 173 32.39 -24.80 -4.89
C ARG A 173 32.52 -25.26 -3.44
N ARG A 174 32.98 -24.37 -2.55
CA ARG A 174 32.93 -24.62 -1.11
C ARG A 174 31.48 -24.81 -0.65
N SER A 175 31.27 -25.60 0.40
CA SER A 175 29.95 -25.78 0.97
C SER A 175 29.48 -24.49 1.67
N ARG A 176 28.16 -24.36 1.79
CA ARG A 176 27.54 -23.25 2.54
C ARG A 176 28.05 -23.15 3.99
N ALA A 177 28.46 -24.27 4.60
CA ALA A 177 29.00 -24.28 5.96
C ALA A 177 30.44 -23.72 6.04
N GLU A 178 31.29 -23.98 5.04
CA GLU A 178 32.66 -23.47 4.99
C GLU A 178 32.71 -21.97 4.69
N ILE A 179 31.82 -21.50 3.82
CA ILE A 179 31.69 -20.07 3.50
C ILE A 179 31.12 -19.31 4.71
N ILE A 180 30.11 -19.84 5.40
CA ILE A 180 29.63 -19.26 6.67
C ILE A 180 30.74 -19.24 7.73
N ARG A 181 31.54 -20.31 7.88
CA ARG A 181 32.70 -20.30 8.79
C ARG A 181 33.73 -19.25 8.41
N SER A 182 33.97 -19.02 7.12
CA SER A 182 34.88 -17.98 6.63
C SER A 182 34.34 -16.56 6.90
N LEU A 183 33.03 -16.38 6.78
CA LEU A 183 32.33 -15.12 7.03
C LEU A 183 32.25 -14.74 8.51
N PHE A 184 32.03 -15.72 9.40
CA PHE A 184 31.63 -15.46 10.78
C PHE A 184 32.71 -15.75 11.84
N ARG A 185 33.59 -16.73 11.64
CA ARG A 185 34.48 -17.23 12.73
C ARG A 185 35.47 -16.18 13.26
N GLY A 186 35.86 -15.20 12.44
CA GLY A 186 36.76 -14.11 12.83
C GLY A 186 36.07 -12.83 13.29
N LEU A 187 34.75 -12.75 13.25
CA LEU A 187 34.00 -11.52 13.54
C LEU A 187 33.65 -11.39 15.02
N SER A 188 33.73 -10.15 15.53
CA SER A 188 33.24 -9.80 16.87
C SER A 188 31.74 -10.10 17.02
N PRO A 189 31.19 -10.21 18.25
CA PRO A 189 29.76 -10.39 18.46
C PRO A 189 28.90 -9.28 17.83
N GLU A 190 29.40 -8.04 17.76
CA GLU A 190 28.72 -6.92 17.11
C GLU A 190 28.73 -7.09 15.58
N ASP A 191 29.87 -7.41 14.98
CA ASP A 191 29.99 -7.63 13.53
C ASP A 191 29.16 -8.84 13.07
N ALA A 192 29.21 -9.95 13.83
CA ALA A 192 28.40 -11.14 13.58
C ALA A 192 26.89 -10.83 13.64
N SER A 193 26.46 -9.91 14.51
CA SER A 193 25.06 -9.47 14.56
C SER A 193 24.64 -8.75 13.27
N VAL A 194 25.45 -7.80 12.82
CA VAL A 194 25.21 -6.97 11.63
C VAL A 194 25.23 -7.84 10.36
N LEU A 195 26.23 -8.71 10.21
CA LEU A 195 26.33 -9.61 9.07
C LEU A 195 25.18 -10.62 9.02
N THR A 196 24.70 -11.10 10.16
CA THR A 196 23.52 -12.00 10.21
C THR A 196 22.30 -11.35 9.57
N GLN A 197 22.02 -10.09 9.89
CA GLN A 197 20.89 -9.35 9.33
C GLN A 197 21.08 -8.93 7.87
N ILE A 198 22.33 -8.72 7.42
CA ILE A 198 22.65 -8.51 5.99
C ILE A 198 22.38 -9.79 5.18
N VAL A 199 22.74 -10.97 5.70
CA VAL A 199 22.43 -12.27 5.06
C VAL A 199 20.93 -12.56 5.08
N LEU A 200 20.20 -12.18 6.12
CA LEU A 200 18.73 -12.27 6.17
C LEU A 200 18.00 -11.18 5.36
N LYS A 201 18.75 -10.20 4.82
CA LYS A 201 18.26 -9.05 4.05
C LYS A 201 17.27 -8.15 4.81
N ASP A 202 17.49 -7.96 6.10
CA ASP A 202 16.76 -6.99 6.91
C ASP A 202 17.60 -6.41 8.06
N LEU A 203 18.31 -5.32 7.79
CA LEU A 203 19.16 -4.64 8.79
C LEU A 203 18.37 -3.75 9.76
N ARG A 204 17.07 -3.52 9.49
CA ARG A 204 16.24 -2.53 10.20
C ARG A 204 16.07 -2.84 11.70
N PRO A 205 15.91 -4.10 12.17
CA PRO A 205 15.81 -4.40 13.60
C PRO A 205 17.07 -4.07 14.42
N LEU A 206 18.25 -3.97 13.79
CA LEU A 206 19.49 -3.53 14.47
C LEU A 206 19.68 -2.02 14.40
N MET A 207 19.32 -1.38 13.27
CA MET A 207 19.39 0.08 13.13
C MET A 207 18.31 0.80 13.95
N TYR A 208 17.15 0.18 14.13
CA TYR A 208 15.94 0.76 14.73
C TYR A 208 15.30 -0.21 15.72
N PRO A 209 16.00 -0.57 16.82
CA PRO A 209 15.54 -1.58 17.76
C PRO A 209 14.26 -1.17 18.50
N LEU A 210 13.48 -2.17 18.91
CA LEU A 210 12.31 -1.98 19.76
C LEU A 210 12.76 -1.56 21.17
N THR A 211 12.27 -0.41 21.66
CA THR A 211 12.62 0.11 22.99
C THR A 211 11.63 -0.26 24.10
N GLU A 212 10.45 -0.79 23.75
CA GLU A 212 9.35 -1.04 24.67
C GLU A 212 8.67 -2.37 24.31
N PHE A 213 8.78 -3.37 25.20
CA PHE A 213 8.34 -4.74 24.91
C PHE A 213 6.88 -5.04 25.31
N HIS A 214 6.22 -4.13 26.04
CA HIS A 214 4.81 -4.27 26.41
C HIS A 214 3.88 -3.78 25.28
N TYR A 215 3.05 -4.66 24.75
CA TYR A 215 2.18 -4.40 23.58
C TYR A 215 1.42 -3.07 23.68
N GLY A 216 0.76 -2.79 24.80
CA GLY A 216 -0.07 -1.59 24.96
C GLY A 216 0.74 -0.30 24.93
N THR A 217 2.00 -0.37 25.38
CA THR A 217 2.92 0.76 25.29
C THR A 217 3.47 0.93 23.89
N ALA A 218 3.95 -0.17 23.28
CA ALA A 218 4.48 -0.17 21.92
C ALA A 218 3.45 0.33 20.91
N LEU A 219 2.19 -0.06 21.04
CA LEU A 219 1.10 0.35 20.17
C LEU A 219 0.68 1.81 20.37
N THR A 220 0.48 2.26 21.61
CA THR A 220 -0.07 3.61 21.90
C THR A 220 0.98 4.72 21.91
N LYS A 221 2.15 4.50 22.53
CA LYS A 221 3.21 5.52 22.66
C LYS A 221 4.13 5.59 21.45
N PHE A 222 4.20 4.57 20.60
CA PHE A 222 5.13 4.51 19.46
C PHE A 222 4.42 4.11 18.17
N ASN A 223 4.95 4.55 17.02
CA ASN A 223 4.43 4.26 15.68
C ASN A 223 5.53 4.43 14.63
N VAL A 224 5.21 4.26 13.34
CA VAL A 224 6.18 4.33 12.21
C VAL A 224 6.89 5.69 12.07
N ALA A 225 6.39 6.76 12.73
CA ALA A 225 7.04 8.07 12.77
C ALA A 225 7.90 8.30 14.03
N ALA A 226 7.97 7.35 14.97
CA ALA A 226 8.76 7.47 16.19
C ALA A 226 10.27 7.55 15.92
N VAL A 227 10.76 6.81 14.93
CA VAL A 227 12.09 7.01 14.33
C VAL A 227 11.91 7.18 12.84
N LYS A 228 12.40 8.28 12.26
CA LYS A 228 12.46 8.39 10.79
C LYS A 228 13.64 7.59 10.27
N MET A 229 13.36 6.42 9.72
CA MET A 229 14.36 5.57 9.06
C MET A 229 15.04 6.29 7.90
N ILE A 230 16.29 5.93 7.63
CA ILE A 230 17.00 6.31 6.39
C ILE A 230 16.40 5.50 5.25
N ILE A 231 16.20 6.14 4.10
CA ILE A 231 15.90 5.48 2.83
C ILE A 231 17.06 5.72 1.87
N LYS A 232 17.27 4.81 0.90
CA LYS A 232 18.34 4.91 -0.09
C LYS A 232 18.38 6.26 -0.80
N GLU A 233 17.24 6.90 -1.05
CA GLU A 233 17.19 8.22 -1.67
C GLU A 233 17.86 9.30 -0.79
N HIS A 234 17.62 9.32 0.53
CA HIS A 234 18.38 10.21 1.44
C HIS A 234 19.88 9.84 1.47
N ALA A 235 20.22 8.55 1.42
CA ALA A 235 21.62 8.11 1.43
C ALA A 235 22.36 8.53 0.15
N MET A 236 21.69 8.51 -1.01
CA MET A 236 22.24 9.01 -2.29
C MET A 236 22.48 10.52 -2.24
N ASP A 237 21.55 11.30 -1.70
CA ASP A 237 21.72 12.76 -1.56
C ASP A 237 22.82 13.13 -0.54
N ILE A 238 23.04 12.30 0.50
CA ILE A 238 24.18 12.44 1.43
C ILE A 238 25.51 12.06 0.77
N TRP A 239 25.53 10.99 -0.04
CA TRP A 239 26.74 10.57 -0.74
C TRP A 239 27.11 11.58 -1.83
N ASP A 240 26.13 12.15 -2.52
CA ASP A 240 26.31 13.13 -3.59
C ASP A 240 25.30 14.30 -3.48
N PRO A 241 25.69 15.39 -2.78
CA PRO A 241 24.89 16.60 -2.68
C PRO A 241 24.61 17.31 -4.03
N SER A 242 25.25 16.92 -5.14
CA SER A 242 24.89 17.41 -6.47
C SER A 242 23.63 16.73 -7.05
N GLY A 243 23.14 15.68 -6.39
CA GLY A 243 21.97 14.90 -6.80
C GLY A 243 22.15 14.22 -8.16
N VAL A 244 23.38 14.04 -8.65
CA VAL A 244 23.70 13.28 -9.87
C VAL A 244 23.43 11.80 -9.63
N PHE A 245 23.88 11.26 -8.50
CA PHE A 245 23.63 9.90 -8.02
C PHE A 245 22.12 9.58 -8.02
N LEU A 246 21.31 10.38 -7.33
CA LEU A 246 19.87 10.14 -7.24
C LEU A 246 19.14 10.33 -8.59
N ARG A 247 19.57 11.28 -9.43
CA ARG A 247 19.03 11.42 -10.79
C ARG A 247 19.35 10.20 -11.65
N PHE A 248 20.55 9.65 -11.55
CA PHE A 248 20.98 8.48 -12.29
C PHE A 248 20.23 7.20 -11.85
N TYR A 249 20.05 7.00 -10.54
CA TYR A 249 19.25 5.89 -10.00
C TYR A 249 17.77 5.95 -10.40
N ARG A 250 17.21 7.15 -10.63
CA ARG A 250 15.84 7.30 -11.15
C ARG A 250 15.68 6.87 -12.61
N VAL A 251 16.77 6.75 -13.37
CA VAL A 251 16.79 6.16 -14.72
C VAL A 251 17.00 4.65 -14.63
N HIS A 252 18.16 4.24 -14.08
CA HIS A 252 18.64 2.85 -14.19
C HIS A 252 18.16 1.89 -13.09
N ALA A 253 17.61 2.41 -11.98
CA ALA A 253 17.09 1.67 -10.82
C ALA A 253 17.99 0.57 -10.21
N SER A 254 19.26 0.51 -10.60
CA SER A 254 20.23 -0.53 -10.33
C SER A 254 21.36 0.06 -9.49
N LEU A 255 21.57 -0.44 -8.27
CA LEU A 255 22.60 0.12 -7.38
C LEU A 255 24.01 -0.06 -7.98
N ASP A 256 24.27 -1.14 -8.69
CA ASP A 256 25.60 -1.45 -9.21
C ASP A 256 25.96 -0.56 -10.42
N GLU A 257 25.03 -0.35 -11.36
CA GLU A 257 25.26 0.59 -12.48
C GLU A 257 25.44 2.02 -12.00
N VAL A 258 24.66 2.44 -11.00
CA VAL A 258 24.75 3.79 -10.44
C VAL A 258 26.06 3.97 -9.68
N THR A 259 26.51 2.98 -8.92
CA THR A 259 27.76 3.10 -8.18
C THR A 259 28.99 2.96 -9.07
N ALA A 260 28.96 2.12 -10.11
CA ALA A 260 29.97 2.12 -11.17
C ALA A 260 30.04 3.47 -11.92
N PHE A 261 28.90 4.10 -12.22
CA PHE A 261 28.86 5.45 -12.79
C PHE A 261 29.39 6.54 -11.82
N MET A 262 29.17 6.39 -10.51
CA MET A 262 29.69 7.29 -9.49
C MET A 262 31.17 7.09 -9.18
N ASP A 263 31.75 5.93 -9.54
CA ASP A 263 33.18 5.65 -9.47
C ASP A 263 33.94 6.14 -10.74
N LYS A 264 33.26 6.34 -11.89
CA LYS A 264 33.84 7.05 -13.07
C LYS A 264 34.30 8.48 -12.69
N PRO A 265 35.42 9.01 -13.18
CA PRO A 265 35.79 10.41 -12.94
C PRO A 265 34.74 11.38 -13.55
N PRO A 266 34.51 12.58 -12.98
CA PRO A 266 33.46 13.49 -13.44
C PRO A 266 33.56 13.91 -14.92
N SER A 267 34.77 13.92 -15.49
CA SER A 267 35.05 14.20 -16.91
C SER A 267 34.49 13.16 -17.89
N GLU A 268 34.25 11.93 -17.44
CA GLU A 268 33.72 10.84 -18.26
C GLU A 268 32.20 10.68 -18.17
N ARG A 269 31.53 11.48 -17.32
CA ARG A 269 30.08 11.39 -17.09
C ARG A 269 29.34 12.25 -18.10
N THR A 270 28.74 11.61 -19.11
CA THR A 270 28.08 12.32 -20.21
C THR A 270 26.57 12.40 -20.04
N HIS A 271 25.91 13.25 -20.83
CA HIS A 271 24.44 13.26 -20.88
C HIS A 271 23.85 11.99 -21.55
N ARG A 272 24.66 11.18 -22.24
CA ARG A 272 24.21 9.90 -22.82
C ARG A 272 24.06 8.80 -21.76
N ASP A 273 24.84 8.84 -20.69
CA ASP A 273 24.71 7.89 -19.57
C ASP A 273 23.31 7.98 -18.91
N PHE A 274 22.57 9.10 -19.06
CA PHE A 274 21.21 9.29 -18.54
C PHE A 274 20.09 8.70 -19.44
N ALA A 275 20.40 7.91 -20.47
CA ALA A 275 19.45 7.02 -21.13
C ALA A 275 19.45 5.64 -20.43
N PRO A 276 18.30 4.92 -20.32
CA PRO A 276 18.29 3.59 -19.72
C PRO A 276 19.07 2.55 -20.55
N ASN A 277 19.68 1.57 -19.87
CA ASN A 277 20.36 0.46 -20.53
C ASN A 277 19.40 -0.67 -20.92
N ILE A 278 19.61 -1.27 -22.10
CA ILE A 278 18.98 -2.54 -22.46
C ILE A 278 19.61 -3.66 -21.63
N GLY A 279 18.79 -4.53 -21.05
CA GLY A 279 19.25 -5.58 -20.14
C GLY A 279 19.36 -5.14 -18.68
N SER A 280 18.92 -3.92 -18.33
CA SER A 280 18.86 -3.40 -16.96
C SER A 280 17.45 -2.91 -16.59
N PRO A 281 16.94 -3.20 -15.38
CA PRO A 281 15.55 -2.89 -15.01
C PRO A 281 15.31 -1.39 -14.78
N VAL A 282 14.51 -0.75 -15.64
CA VAL A 282 14.15 0.69 -15.55
C VAL A 282 13.22 0.96 -14.36
N ALA A 283 13.33 2.14 -13.75
CA ALA A 283 12.59 2.52 -12.54
C ALA A 283 11.06 2.54 -12.71
N ILE A 284 10.38 1.52 -12.20
CA ILE A 284 8.91 1.39 -12.23
C ILE A 284 8.23 2.57 -11.49
N PRO A 285 7.31 3.31 -12.15
CA PRO A 285 6.56 4.40 -11.54
C PRO A 285 5.73 3.96 -10.33
N LYS A 286 5.87 4.67 -9.21
CA LYS A 286 5.00 4.53 -8.04
C LYS A 286 3.70 5.27 -8.30
N SER A 287 2.60 4.55 -8.38
CA SER A 287 1.26 5.15 -8.57
C SER A 287 0.60 5.48 -7.23
N GLU A 288 -0.03 6.65 -7.13
CA GLU A 288 -0.79 7.07 -5.95
C GLU A 288 -2.16 6.37 -5.85
N LYS A 289 -2.81 6.46 -4.68
CA LYS A 289 -4.13 5.85 -4.44
C LYS A 289 -5.24 6.90 -4.48
N GLY A 290 -6.11 6.84 -5.49
CA GLY A 290 -7.37 7.58 -5.50
C GLY A 290 -8.32 7.04 -4.43
N ARG A 291 -8.74 7.89 -3.48
CA ARG A 291 -9.73 7.55 -2.43
C ARG A 291 -11.17 7.89 -2.83
N SER A 292 -11.32 8.66 -3.89
CA SER A 292 -12.56 9.00 -4.59
C SER A 292 -12.18 9.47 -6.01
N CYS A 293 -13.16 9.65 -6.90
CA CYS A 293 -12.90 10.21 -8.23
C CYS A 293 -12.28 11.62 -8.14
N GLN A 294 -12.81 12.49 -7.28
CA GLN A 294 -12.25 13.83 -7.05
C GLN A 294 -10.80 13.76 -6.55
N HIS A 295 -10.55 13.02 -5.47
CA HIS A 295 -9.20 12.81 -4.93
C HIS A 295 -8.24 12.12 -5.92
N ALA A 296 -8.73 11.54 -7.03
CA ALA A 296 -7.87 11.04 -8.10
C ALA A 296 -7.51 12.14 -9.12
N LEU A 297 -8.42 13.07 -9.39
CA LEU A 297 -8.21 14.25 -10.25
C LEU A 297 -7.30 15.30 -9.60
N ASP A 298 -7.41 15.47 -8.28
CA ASP A 298 -6.63 16.46 -7.50
C ASP A 298 -5.09 16.31 -7.67
N TYR A 299 -4.58 15.13 -8.03
CA TYR A 299 -3.15 14.89 -8.32
C TYR A 299 -2.70 15.36 -9.71
N LEU A 300 -3.66 15.62 -10.62
CA LEU A 300 -3.43 15.85 -12.05
C LEU A 300 -3.95 17.23 -12.49
N GLU A 301 -4.28 18.12 -11.54
CA GLU A 301 -4.59 19.53 -11.78
C GLU A 301 -3.52 20.21 -12.66
N GLY A 302 -3.97 21.12 -13.55
CA GLY A 302 -3.08 21.74 -14.53
C GLY A 302 -2.67 20.82 -15.70
N SER A 303 -3.33 19.67 -15.86
CA SER A 303 -3.34 18.90 -17.12
C SER A 303 -4.62 19.23 -17.88
N GLN A 304 -4.58 19.33 -19.20
CA GLN A 304 -5.79 19.56 -20.02
C GLN A 304 -6.58 18.27 -20.27
N THR A 305 -5.88 17.14 -20.36
CA THR A 305 -6.47 15.82 -20.57
C THR A 305 -5.80 14.80 -19.66
N VAL A 306 -6.63 13.93 -19.07
CA VAL A 306 -6.20 12.77 -18.30
C VAL A 306 -6.77 11.53 -18.98
N TRP A 307 -5.95 10.49 -19.12
CA TRP A 307 -6.39 9.20 -19.63
C TRP A 307 -6.65 8.25 -18.47
N ALA A 308 -7.86 7.71 -18.38
CA ALA A 308 -8.19 6.58 -17.54
C ALA A 308 -7.91 5.30 -18.34
N GLU A 309 -6.82 4.61 -18.02
CA GLU A 309 -6.58 3.24 -18.51
C GLU A 309 -7.34 2.22 -17.67
N THR A 310 -7.87 1.16 -18.28
CA THR A 310 -8.35 -0.02 -17.55
C THR A 310 -7.21 -0.60 -16.72
N LYS A 311 -7.44 -0.87 -15.42
CA LYS A 311 -6.47 -1.62 -14.63
C LYS A 311 -6.73 -3.12 -14.76
N TYR A 312 -5.83 -3.80 -15.47
CA TYR A 312 -5.78 -5.25 -15.59
C TYR A 312 -5.12 -5.88 -14.35
N ASP A 313 -5.56 -7.09 -14.01
CA ASP A 313 -5.19 -7.80 -12.78
C ASP A 313 -4.20 -8.93 -13.07
N GLY A 314 -2.95 -8.55 -13.33
CA GLY A 314 -1.91 -9.48 -13.78
C GLY A 314 -0.59 -9.34 -13.03
N GLU A 315 0.49 -9.77 -13.69
CA GLU A 315 1.85 -9.54 -13.24
C GLU A 315 2.61 -8.66 -14.24
N ARG A 316 2.87 -7.40 -13.85
CA ARG A 316 3.72 -6.48 -14.63
C ARG A 316 5.05 -7.09 -15.07
N ALA A 317 5.25 -7.08 -16.38
CA ALA A 317 6.45 -7.49 -17.09
C ALA A 317 7.04 -6.27 -17.81
N GLN A 318 8.27 -5.90 -17.45
CA GLN A 318 9.05 -4.92 -18.20
C GLN A 318 9.91 -5.70 -19.20
N ILE A 319 9.63 -5.52 -20.49
CA ILE A 319 10.12 -6.36 -21.58
C ILE A 319 11.18 -5.57 -22.34
N HIS A 320 12.39 -6.11 -22.38
CA HIS A 320 13.53 -5.61 -23.14
C HIS A 320 13.71 -6.51 -24.36
N VAL A 321 13.88 -5.90 -25.54
CA VAL A 321 14.13 -6.63 -26.79
C VAL A 321 15.32 -6.00 -27.51
N THR A 322 16.25 -6.82 -28.00
CA THR A 322 17.18 -6.44 -29.08
C THR A 322 16.82 -7.18 -30.36
N VAL A 323 17.18 -6.57 -31.49
CA VAL A 323 17.12 -7.17 -32.82
C VAL A 323 18.52 -7.10 -33.40
N ASP A 324 19.06 -8.25 -33.77
CA ASP A 324 20.42 -8.41 -34.26
C ASP A 324 20.46 -8.31 -35.80
N THR A 325 21.66 -8.23 -36.39
CA THR A 325 21.83 -7.93 -37.83
C THR A 325 21.31 -9.01 -38.78
N ASP A 326 21.08 -10.22 -38.28
CA ASP A 326 20.44 -11.33 -38.98
C ASP A 326 18.89 -11.33 -38.86
N GLY A 327 18.33 -10.39 -38.09
CA GLY A 327 16.90 -10.33 -37.76
C GLY A 327 16.48 -11.25 -36.61
N SER A 328 17.41 -11.96 -35.98
CA SER A 328 17.13 -12.67 -34.72
C SER A 328 16.83 -11.67 -33.60
N SER A 329 16.15 -12.14 -32.54
CA SER A 329 15.70 -11.26 -31.46
C SER A 329 15.90 -11.88 -30.08
N HIS A 330 16.64 -11.17 -29.23
CA HIS A 330 16.87 -11.54 -27.84
C HIS A 330 15.90 -10.77 -26.93
N ILE A 331 15.29 -11.48 -25.98
CA ILE A 331 14.26 -10.95 -25.08
C ILE A 331 14.72 -11.14 -23.64
N THR A 332 14.64 -10.08 -22.83
CA THR A 332 14.86 -10.12 -21.38
C THR A 332 13.63 -9.55 -20.68
N ILE A 333 13.13 -10.20 -19.61
CA ILE A 333 11.89 -9.81 -18.92
C ILE A 333 12.13 -9.61 -17.43
N PHE A 334 12.04 -8.36 -16.98
CA PHE A 334 12.10 -8.01 -15.56
C PHE A 334 10.72 -8.02 -14.92
N SER A 335 10.62 -8.61 -13.73
CA SER A 335 9.40 -8.55 -12.93
C SER A 335 9.25 -7.19 -12.25
N LYS A 336 8.08 -6.95 -11.65
CA LYS A 336 7.82 -5.85 -10.70
C LYS A 336 8.86 -5.71 -9.56
N SER A 337 9.59 -6.77 -9.20
CA SER A 337 10.67 -6.75 -8.20
C SER A 337 12.07 -6.56 -8.80
N LYS A 338 12.17 -6.08 -10.05
CA LYS A 338 13.40 -5.88 -10.84
C LYS A 338 14.23 -7.14 -11.08
N ARG A 339 13.78 -8.33 -10.67
CA ARG A 339 14.49 -9.59 -10.91
C ARG A 339 14.32 -10.02 -12.37
N ASP A 340 15.42 -10.43 -13.00
CA ASP A 340 15.39 -11.17 -14.27
C ASP A 340 14.51 -12.42 -14.10
N SER A 341 13.48 -12.49 -14.93
CA SER A 341 12.46 -13.52 -14.95
C SER A 341 12.22 -14.05 -16.37
N THR A 342 13.19 -13.86 -17.26
CA THR A 342 13.12 -14.22 -18.69
C THR A 342 12.76 -15.68 -18.90
N LEU A 343 13.36 -16.58 -18.10
CA LEU A 343 13.07 -18.02 -18.12
C LEU A 343 11.77 -18.37 -17.37
N ASP A 344 11.47 -17.66 -16.27
CA ASP A 344 10.20 -17.80 -15.53
C ASP A 344 9.00 -17.42 -16.43
N ARG A 345 9.18 -16.54 -17.43
CA ARG A 345 8.14 -16.01 -18.34
C ARG A 345 8.34 -16.41 -19.81
N HIS A 346 8.96 -17.56 -20.07
CA HIS A 346 9.30 -17.96 -21.45
C HIS A 346 8.07 -18.08 -22.39
N ALA A 347 6.91 -18.46 -21.87
CA ALA A 347 5.70 -18.67 -22.66
C ALA A 347 5.26 -17.45 -23.51
N VAL A 348 5.52 -16.22 -23.04
CA VAL A 348 5.16 -15.00 -23.77
C VAL A 348 6.22 -14.53 -24.76
N HIS A 349 7.34 -15.25 -24.94
CA HIS A 349 8.39 -14.85 -25.89
C HIS A 349 7.93 -14.88 -27.35
N SER A 350 7.08 -15.85 -27.73
CA SER A 350 6.42 -15.85 -29.04
C SER A 350 5.44 -14.69 -29.16
N VAL A 351 4.59 -14.49 -28.15
CA VAL A 351 3.62 -13.38 -28.07
C VAL A 351 4.31 -12.01 -28.26
N ILE A 352 5.50 -11.82 -27.68
CA ILE A 352 6.32 -10.60 -27.84
C ILE A 352 6.83 -10.46 -29.28
N ARG A 353 7.30 -11.53 -29.91
CA ARG A 353 7.77 -11.49 -31.31
C ARG A 353 6.62 -11.23 -32.29
N SER A 354 5.47 -11.88 -32.13
CA SER A 354 4.26 -11.60 -32.89
C SER A 354 3.81 -10.14 -32.74
N ALA A 355 3.72 -9.64 -31.50
CA ALA A 355 3.32 -8.27 -31.20
C ALA A 355 4.25 -7.21 -31.81
N LEU A 356 5.51 -7.54 -32.11
CA LEU A 356 6.51 -6.63 -32.69
C LEU A 356 6.82 -6.90 -34.17
N GLY A 357 6.23 -7.93 -34.78
CA GLY A 357 6.51 -8.33 -36.17
C GLY A 357 7.93 -8.89 -36.35
N LEU A 358 8.35 -9.76 -35.41
CA LEU A 358 9.69 -10.38 -35.34
C LEU A 358 9.64 -11.92 -35.41
N ASP A 359 8.52 -12.52 -35.82
CA ASP A 359 8.34 -13.98 -35.88
C ASP A 359 9.02 -14.64 -37.10
N THR A 360 9.16 -13.92 -38.22
CA THR A 360 9.81 -14.42 -39.44
C THR A 360 10.81 -13.40 -40.00
N PRO A 361 12.03 -13.83 -40.38
CA PRO A 361 12.95 -12.96 -41.12
C PRO A 361 12.28 -12.47 -42.40
N ASN A 362 12.31 -11.16 -42.63
CA ASN A 362 11.63 -10.44 -43.72
C ASN A 362 10.09 -10.27 -43.59
N TYR A 363 9.48 -10.45 -42.41
CA TYR A 363 8.09 -9.99 -42.20
C TYR A 363 7.98 -8.49 -42.42
N ARG A 364 7.32 -8.09 -43.53
CA ARG A 364 6.90 -6.71 -43.76
C ARG A 364 5.50 -6.55 -43.17
N ARG A 365 5.42 -5.79 -42.08
CA ARG A 365 4.14 -5.39 -41.47
C ARG A 365 3.33 -4.55 -42.45
N ASP A 366 2.01 -4.49 -42.26
CA ASP A 366 1.12 -3.62 -43.01
C ASP A 366 1.65 -2.18 -43.12
N SER A 367 1.45 -1.57 -44.29
CA SER A 367 1.98 -0.26 -44.66
C SER A 367 1.44 0.86 -43.77
N GLY A 368 2.08 1.07 -42.62
CA GLY A 368 1.72 2.07 -41.62
C GLY A 368 2.25 1.80 -40.21
N LYS A 369 2.53 0.54 -39.84
CA LYS A 369 3.09 0.21 -38.51
C LYS A 369 4.61 0.40 -38.43
N ARG A 370 5.12 0.90 -37.29
CA ARG A 370 6.56 0.95 -36.99
C ARG A 370 7.03 -0.46 -36.62
N GLN A 371 8.25 -0.80 -37.02
CA GLN A 371 8.93 -2.05 -36.66
C GLN A 371 10.17 -1.71 -35.83
N VAL A 372 10.52 -2.57 -34.87
CA VAL A 372 11.77 -2.42 -34.11
C VAL A 372 12.94 -2.73 -35.04
N LYS A 373 13.91 -1.82 -35.15
CA LYS A 373 15.12 -1.97 -35.99
C LYS A 373 16.38 -2.28 -35.19
N LYS A 374 16.39 -1.97 -33.89
CA LYS A 374 17.55 -2.20 -33.00
C LYS A 374 17.16 -2.77 -31.64
N ASN A 375 16.28 -2.08 -30.93
CA ASN A 375 15.87 -2.46 -29.58
C ASN A 375 14.59 -1.73 -29.15
N ALA A 376 13.96 -2.24 -28.08
CA ALA A 376 12.86 -1.58 -27.39
C ALA A 376 12.85 -1.95 -25.90
N ILE A 377 12.30 -1.04 -25.07
CA ILE A 377 11.85 -1.36 -23.71
C ILE A 377 10.36 -1.04 -23.62
N LEU A 378 9.57 -2.02 -23.22
CA LEU A 378 8.11 -1.98 -23.17
C LEU A 378 7.62 -2.32 -21.76
N ASP A 379 6.49 -1.73 -21.38
CA ASP A 379 5.74 -2.09 -20.18
C ASP A 379 4.44 -2.81 -20.58
N ALA A 380 4.23 -4.00 -20.01
CA ALA A 380 2.99 -4.75 -20.16
C ALA A 380 2.55 -5.38 -18.84
N GLU A 381 1.24 -5.61 -18.68
CA GLU A 381 0.71 -6.48 -17.64
C GLU A 381 0.53 -7.88 -18.24
N MET A 382 1.18 -8.90 -17.67
CA MET A 382 1.01 -10.29 -18.11
C MET A 382 -0.23 -10.89 -17.44
N VAL A 383 -1.14 -11.46 -18.24
CA VAL A 383 -2.46 -11.93 -17.80
C VAL A 383 -2.76 -13.34 -18.30
N ALA A 384 -3.73 -14.01 -17.69
CA ALA A 384 -4.31 -15.24 -18.20
C ALA A 384 -5.47 -14.89 -19.15
N PHE A 385 -5.54 -15.55 -20.31
CA PHE A 385 -6.62 -15.43 -21.28
C PHE A 385 -7.37 -16.75 -21.44
N ARG A 386 -8.70 -16.68 -21.56
CA ARG A 386 -9.58 -17.76 -22.06
C ARG A 386 -10.27 -17.25 -23.32
N GLY A 387 -9.77 -17.65 -24.49
CA GLY A 387 -10.07 -16.95 -25.74
C GLY A 387 -9.68 -15.47 -25.60
N ASP A 388 -10.57 -14.55 -26.01
CA ASP A 388 -10.33 -13.11 -25.92
C ASP A 388 -10.53 -12.51 -24.51
N PHE A 389 -10.98 -13.30 -23.53
CA PHE A 389 -11.33 -12.82 -22.19
C PHE A 389 -10.18 -12.95 -21.21
N VAL A 390 -9.86 -11.86 -20.50
CA VAL A 390 -8.93 -11.86 -19.36
C VAL A 390 -9.58 -12.56 -18.17
N GLU A 391 -8.87 -13.53 -17.60
CA GLU A 391 -9.28 -14.33 -16.42
C GLU A 391 -8.59 -13.86 -15.13
N ASP A 392 -9.05 -14.37 -13.99
CA ASP A 392 -8.55 -14.00 -12.65
C ASP A 392 -7.03 -14.19 -12.47
N PHE A 393 -6.39 -13.25 -11.77
CA PHE A 393 -4.97 -13.27 -11.40
C PHE A 393 -4.45 -14.62 -10.87
N TRP A 394 -5.25 -15.35 -10.09
CA TRP A 394 -4.80 -16.57 -9.41
C TRP A 394 -4.43 -17.70 -10.39
N ARG A 395 -5.01 -17.71 -11.60
CA ARG A 395 -4.67 -18.69 -12.65
C ARG A 395 -3.27 -18.48 -13.24
N ILE A 396 -2.78 -17.23 -13.26
CA ILE A 396 -1.48 -16.86 -13.86
C ILE A 396 -0.33 -17.63 -13.20
N ARG A 397 -0.40 -17.85 -11.88
CA ARG A 397 0.66 -18.53 -11.12
C ARG A 397 0.90 -19.96 -11.61
N GLN A 398 -0.17 -20.73 -11.81
CA GLN A 398 -0.05 -22.09 -12.31
C GLN A 398 0.50 -22.09 -13.74
N LEU A 399 -0.02 -21.23 -14.63
CA LEU A 399 0.47 -21.14 -16.01
C LEU A 399 1.97 -20.77 -16.07
N ILE A 400 2.46 -19.90 -15.18
CA ILE A 400 3.91 -19.63 -15.01
C ILE A 400 4.64 -20.90 -14.57
N GLU A 401 4.18 -21.58 -13.53
CA GLU A 401 4.86 -22.75 -12.97
C GLU A 401 4.86 -23.95 -13.93
N ASP A 402 3.84 -24.07 -14.76
CA ASP A 402 3.72 -25.12 -15.78
C ASP A 402 4.58 -24.87 -17.02
N THR A 403 4.86 -23.60 -17.38
CA THR A 403 5.55 -23.20 -18.63
C THR A 403 6.95 -22.57 -18.44
N ALA A 404 7.38 -22.32 -17.20
CA ALA A 404 8.69 -21.74 -16.90
C ALA A 404 9.85 -22.68 -17.22
N TYR A 405 10.92 -22.14 -17.79
CA TYR A 405 12.18 -22.84 -18.02
C TYR A 405 13.16 -22.61 -16.84
N GLY A 406 14.26 -23.36 -16.82
CA GLY A 406 15.30 -23.21 -15.80
C GLY A 406 14.85 -23.66 -14.39
N VAL A 407 15.13 -22.86 -13.37
CA VAL A 407 15.07 -23.29 -11.96
C VAL A 407 13.65 -23.61 -11.49
N ARG A 408 12.62 -22.91 -12.00
CA ARG A 408 11.21 -23.23 -11.70
C ARG A 408 10.79 -24.53 -12.38
N GLY A 409 10.90 -24.60 -13.71
CA GLY A 409 10.56 -25.82 -14.47
C GLY A 409 11.32 -27.07 -14.01
N SER A 410 12.59 -26.94 -13.63
CA SER A 410 13.40 -28.06 -13.13
C SER A 410 12.89 -28.66 -11.81
N ARG A 411 12.09 -27.93 -11.01
CA ARG A 411 11.46 -28.50 -9.80
C ARG A 411 10.30 -29.45 -10.12
N LYS A 412 9.71 -29.35 -11.31
CA LYS A 412 8.61 -30.21 -11.80
C LYS A 412 9.05 -31.69 -11.80
N TRP A 413 10.22 -31.97 -12.40
CA TRP A 413 10.81 -33.32 -12.50
C TRP A 413 11.03 -34.01 -11.15
N THR A 414 11.37 -33.25 -10.10
CA THR A 414 11.64 -33.81 -8.76
C THR A 414 10.36 -34.08 -7.95
N TYR A 415 9.22 -33.47 -8.31
CA TYR A 415 7.96 -33.57 -7.56
C TYR A 415 6.88 -34.43 -8.24
N SER A 416 6.95 -34.66 -9.55
CA SER A 416 6.03 -35.58 -10.25
C SER A 416 6.11 -37.01 -9.72
N LYS A 417 7.32 -37.54 -9.47
CA LYS A 417 7.57 -38.96 -9.19
C LYS A 417 7.11 -39.48 -7.80
N LYS A 418 6.13 -38.83 -7.17
CA LYS A 418 5.56 -39.25 -5.87
C LYS A 418 4.09 -38.89 -5.62
N VAL A 419 3.42 -38.17 -6.53
CA VAL A 419 2.02 -37.74 -6.36
C VAL A 419 1.37 -37.64 -7.75
N GLU A 420 1.29 -38.77 -8.45
CA GLU A 420 0.70 -38.86 -9.79
C GLU A 420 -0.69 -39.55 -9.75
N GLU A 421 -0.95 -40.42 -8.76
CA GLU A 421 -2.18 -41.22 -8.62
C GLU A 421 -3.39 -40.47 -8.00
N GLU A 422 -3.19 -39.31 -7.36
CA GLU A 422 -4.26 -38.53 -6.70
C GLU A 422 -4.72 -37.28 -7.48
N ARG A 423 -4.07 -36.92 -8.59
CA ARG A 423 -4.17 -35.55 -9.15
C ARG A 423 -5.18 -35.35 -10.29
N GLU A 424 -5.61 -36.41 -10.95
CA GLU A 424 -6.34 -36.29 -12.23
C GLU A 424 -7.82 -35.89 -12.08
N SER A 425 -8.41 -36.03 -10.89
CA SER A 425 -9.86 -35.92 -10.68
C SER A 425 -10.44 -34.50 -10.55
N ILE A 426 -9.63 -33.44 -10.44
CA ILE A 426 -10.14 -32.08 -10.06
C ILE A 426 -9.57 -30.92 -10.91
N ASN A 427 -8.40 -31.04 -11.53
CA ASN A 427 -7.68 -29.88 -12.10
C ASN A 427 -7.42 -29.93 -13.63
N SER A 428 -7.80 -30.99 -14.34
CA SER A 428 -7.63 -31.12 -15.79
C SER A 428 -8.53 -30.15 -16.56
N GLU A 429 -9.85 -30.33 -16.46
CA GLU A 429 -10.87 -29.50 -17.13
C GLU A 429 -10.74 -28.00 -16.78
N ALA A 430 -10.33 -27.69 -15.55
CA ALA A 430 -10.28 -26.33 -15.03
C ALA A 430 -9.38 -25.37 -15.83
N ASN A 431 -8.37 -25.91 -16.53
CA ASN A 431 -7.35 -25.15 -17.25
C ASN A 431 -7.40 -25.27 -18.78
N GLU A 432 -8.32 -26.05 -19.33
CA GLU A 432 -8.50 -26.10 -20.79
C GLU A 432 -8.87 -24.72 -21.36
N GLY A 433 -8.29 -24.38 -22.51
CA GLY A 433 -8.48 -23.10 -23.19
C GLY A 433 -7.77 -21.89 -22.55
N LEU A 434 -6.94 -22.09 -21.51
CA LEU A 434 -6.14 -21.01 -20.91
C LEU A 434 -4.80 -20.80 -21.63
N SER A 435 -4.37 -19.54 -21.72
CA SER A 435 -3.01 -19.19 -22.15
C SER A 435 -2.49 -17.92 -21.45
N LEU A 436 -1.17 -17.67 -21.50
CA LEU A 436 -0.56 -16.43 -21.03
C LEU A 436 -0.47 -15.41 -22.17
N GLY A 437 -0.89 -14.19 -21.90
CA GLY A 437 -0.79 -13.06 -22.83
C GLY A 437 -0.34 -11.76 -22.16
N LEU A 438 -0.26 -10.70 -22.95
CA LEU A 438 0.30 -9.41 -22.56
C LEU A 438 -0.65 -8.26 -22.90
N VAL A 439 -0.78 -7.33 -21.96
CA VAL A 439 -1.51 -6.08 -22.11
C VAL A 439 -0.52 -4.92 -22.06
N PHE A 440 -0.11 -4.41 -23.22
CA PHE A 440 0.91 -3.37 -23.36
C PHE A 440 0.36 -1.97 -23.03
N PHE A 441 1.07 -1.19 -22.21
CA PHE A 441 0.59 0.12 -21.72
C PHE A 441 1.61 1.27 -21.69
N ASP A 442 2.91 1.03 -21.90
CA ASP A 442 3.89 2.12 -22.11
C ASP A 442 5.12 1.64 -22.91
N VAL A 443 5.89 2.58 -23.46
CA VAL A 443 7.16 2.34 -24.18
C VAL A 443 8.22 3.34 -23.72
N ILE A 444 9.39 2.83 -23.36
CA ILE A 444 10.43 3.52 -22.61
C ILE A 444 11.67 3.79 -23.48
N ILE A 445 12.01 2.85 -24.37
CA ILE A 445 13.03 2.99 -25.41
C ILE A 445 12.47 2.43 -26.71
N LEU A 446 12.82 3.05 -27.83
CA LEU A 446 12.62 2.50 -29.16
C LEU A 446 13.80 2.89 -30.08
N ASP A 447 14.40 1.91 -30.76
CA ASP A 447 15.52 2.10 -31.70
C ASP A 447 16.75 2.84 -31.13
N SER A 448 17.00 2.69 -29.83
CA SER A 448 17.99 3.40 -28.99
C SER A 448 17.65 4.86 -28.64
N GLU A 449 16.43 5.33 -28.94
CA GLU A 449 15.90 6.62 -28.49
C GLU A 449 15.26 6.45 -27.10
N SER A 450 15.66 7.26 -26.12
CA SER A 450 15.07 7.23 -24.77
C SER A 450 13.82 8.11 -24.70
N LEU A 451 12.69 7.50 -24.34
CA LEU A 451 11.39 8.16 -24.27
C LEU A 451 10.99 8.59 -22.85
N LEU A 452 11.86 8.43 -21.85
CA LEU A 452 11.54 8.76 -20.44
C LEU A 452 11.01 10.19 -20.25
N PHE A 453 11.58 11.14 -20.98
CA PHE A 453 11.26 12.57 -20.88
C PHE A 453 10.16 13.04 -21.84
N GLU A 454 9.67 12.14 -22.70
CA GLU A 454 8.53 12.38 -23.60
C GLU A 454 7.19 12.29 -22.86
N SER A 455 6.19 13.00 -23.37
CA SER A 455 4.82 12.95 -22.85
C SER A 455 4.20 11.57 -23.01
N TYR A 456 3.27 11.23 -22.13
CA TYR A 456 2.51 9.98 -22.23
C TYR A 456 1.75 9.90 -23.57
N ALA A 457 1.24 11.01 -24.10
CA ALA A 457 0.71 11.10 -25.46
C ALA A 457 1.68 10.59 -26.53
N SER A 458 2.93 11.07 -26.54
CA SER A 458 3.96 10.64 -27.49
C SER A 458 4.27 9.15 -27.34
N ARG A 459 4.53 8.67 -26.10
CA ARG A 459 4.86 7.27 -25.83
C ARG A 459 3.71 6.34 -26.21
N ARG A 460 2.48 6.64 -25.77
CA ARG A 460 1.30 5.78 -25.99
C ARG A 460 0.91 5.72 -27.48
N ARG A 461 1.14 6.78 -28.26
CA ARG A 461 1.02 6.80 -29.73
C ARG A 461 2.10 5.97 -30.42
N LEU A 462 3.35 6.05 -29.96
CA LEU A 462 4.43 5.19 -30.47
C LEU A 462 4.12 3.71 -30.21
N LEU A 463 3.58 3.38 -29.03
CA LEU A 463 3.14 2.03 -28.69
C LEU A 463 1.97 1.56 -29.57
N GLU A 464 0.95 2.40 -29.80
CA GLU A 464 -0.17 2.14 -30.73
C GLU A 464 0.33 1.78 -32.14
N ASN A 465 1.33 2.51 -32.64
CA ASN A 465 1.92 2.26 -33.96
C ASN A 465 2.90 1.07 -34.00
N LEU A 466 3.28 0.52 -32.84
CA LEU A 466 4.30 -0.52 -32.69
C LEU A 466 3.72 -1.90 -32.36
N ILE A 467 2.55 -2.00 -31.75
CA ILE A 467 1.96 -3.28 -31.33
C ILE A 467 1.04 -3.87 -32.41
N GLU A 468 1.25 -5.15 -32.71
CA GLU A 468 0.28 -6.01 -33.40
C GLU A 468 -0.68 -6.58 -32.38
N VAL A 469 -1.94 -6.14 -32.44
CA VAL A 469 -2.99 -6.62 -31.54
C VAL A 469 -3.45 -7.99 -32.04
N VAL A 470 -3.18 -9.01 -31.25
CA VAL A 470 -3.60 -10.39 -31.45
C VAL A 470 -4.56 -10.75 -30.31
N PRO A 471 -5.88 -10.81 -30.56
CA PRO A 471 -6.86 -11.16 -29.54
C PRO A 471 -6.50 -12.45 -28.78
N GLY A 472 -6.78 -12.45 -27.48
CA GLY A 472 -6.40 -13.54 -26.56
C GLY A 472 -4.89 -13.71 -26.29
N LYS A 473 -4.00 -12.88 -26.88
CA LYS A 473 -2.54 -13.03 -26.73
C LYS A 473 -1.81 -11.71 -26.46
N ALA A 474 -1.96 -10.73 -27.33
CA ALA A 474 -1.28 -9.43 -27.27
C ALA A 474 -2.28 -8.31 -27.52
N ILE A 475 -2.60 -7.53 -26.49
CA ILE A 475 -3.51 -6.38 -26.62
C ILE A 475 -2.86 -5.11 -26.08
N LEU A 476 -3.43 -3.97 -26.44
CA LEU A 476 -3.11 -2.68 -25.83
C LEU A 476 -4.04 -2.45 -24.63
N ALA A 477 -3.57 -1.74 -23.60
CA ALA A 477 -4.44 -1.32 -22.51
C ALA A 477 -5.50 -0.31 -23.00
N ASP A 478 -6.77 -0.63 -22.79
CA ASP A 478 -7.92 0.23 -23.10
C ASP A 478 -7.78 1.56 -22.35
N ARG A 479 -8.02 2.68 -23.04
CA ARG A 479 -7.84 4.03 -22.48
C ARG A 479 -8.96 4.98 -22.87
N TYR A 480 -9.46 5.72 -21.88
CA TYR A 480 -10.63 6.59 -21.98
C TYR A 480 -10.24 8.04 -21.63
N PRO A 481 -10.57 9.04 -22.46
CA PRO A 481 -10.21 10.42 -22.20
C PRO A 481 -11.12 11.07 -21.15
N VAL A 482 -10.50 11.85 -20.26
CA VAL A 482 -11.17 12.76 -19.32
C VAL A 482 -10.69 14.17 -19.65
N ASP A 483 -11.60 14.98 -20.19
CA ASP A 483 -11.42 16.43 -20.36
C ASP A 483 -11.41 17.09 -18.97
N MET A 484 -10.33 17.79 -18.63
CA MET A 484 -10.15 18.41 -17.32
C MET A 484 -10.85 19.77 -17.17
N VAL A 485 -11.43 20.30 -18.25
CA VAL A 485 -12.23 21.52 -18.30
C VAL A 485 -13.73 21.18 -18.28
N GLN A 486 -14.15 20.14 -19.01
CA GLN A 486 -15.57 19.78 -19.19
C GLN A 486 -16.00 18.61 -18.29
N SER A 487 -16.54 18.95 -17.11
CA SER A 487 -17.13 18.02 -16.14
C SER A 487 -16.27 16.77 -15.79
N PRO A 488 -14.95 16.90 -15.55
CA PRO A 488 -14.04 15.75 -15.37
C PRO A 488 -14.50 14.75 -14.32
N LEU A 489 -15.09 15.22 -13.21
CA LEU A 489 -15.59 14.37 -12.14
C LEU A 489 -16.72 13.43 -12.61
N GLN A 490 -17.66 13.92 -13.43
CA GLN A 490 -18.79 13.13 -13.93
C GLN A 490 -18.32 12.11 -14.97
N THR A 491 -17.45 12.53 -15.89
CA THR A 491 -16.83 11.65 -16.89
C THR A 491 -16.04 10.53 -16.22
N LEU A 492 -15.19 10.85 -15.24
CA LEU A 492 -14.42 9.86 -14.47
C LEU A 492 -15.32 8.93 -13.65
N GLN A 493 -16.39 9.45 -13.02
CA GLN A 493 -17.36 8.63 -12.29
C GLN A 493 -18.05 7.63 -13.21
N THR A 494 -18.45 8.04 -14.42
CA THR A 494 -19.06 7.15 -15.42
C THR A 494 -18.09 6.03 -15.81
N ILE A 495 -16.88 6.38 -16.27
CA ILE A 495 -15.82 5.40 -16.65
C ILE A 495 -15.60 4.40 -15.51
N PHE A 496 -15.40 4.89 -14.28
CA PHE A 496 -15.08 4.06 -13.13
C PHE A 496 -16.24 3.14 -12.73
N ASN A 497 -17.48 3.64 -12.73
CA ASN A 497 -18.66 2.84 -12.41
C ASN A 497 -18.90 1.74 -13.46
N GLU A 498 -18.63 2.02 -14.74
CA GLU A 498 -18.71 1.02 -15.82
C GLU A 498 -17.67 -0.09 -15.64
N HIS A 499 -16.42 0.25 -15.32
CA HIS A 499 -15.36 -0.72 -15.02
C HIS A 499 -15.72 -1.62 -13.83
N VAL A 500 -16.20 -1.03 -12.74
CA VAL A 500 -16.65 -1.76 -11.54
C VAL A 500 -17.87 -2.65 -11.84
N SER A 501 -18.77 -2.20 -12.71
CA SER A 501 -19.94 -2.99 -13.16
C SER A 501 -19.56 -4.14 -14.09
N ALA A 502 -18.40 -4.05 -14.76
CA ALA A 502 -17.81 -5.10 -15.59
C ALA A 502 -16.81 -6.00 -14.81
N CYS A 503 -16.88 -6.00 -13.47
CA CYS A 503 -16.00 -6.74 -12.56
C CYS A 503 -14.49 -6.50 -12.76
N GLN A 504 -14.08 -5.37 -13.36
CA GLN A 504 -12.67 -5.02 -13.53
C GLN A 504 -12.08 -4.45 -12.23
N GLU A 505 -10.77 -4.63 -12.03
CA GLU A 505 -10.07 -4.27 -10.78
C GLU A 505 -10.09 -2.77 -10.47
N GLY A 506 -10.25 -1.93 -11.49
CA GLY A 506 -10.31 -0.48 -11.40
C GLY A 506 -9.71 0.21 -12.63
N ILE A 507 -9.17 1.40 -12.45
CA ILE A 507 -8.52 2.21 -13.50
C ILE A 507 -7.21 2.86 -13.01
N VAL A 508 -6.35 3.24 -13.96
CA VAL A 508 -5.12 4.02 -13.72
C VAL A 508 -5.20 5.32 -14.51
N LEU A 509 -5.17 6.46 -13.81
CA LEU A 509 -5.12 7.78 -14.41
C LEU A 509 -3.68 8.17 -14.77
N LYS A 510 -3.47 8.64 -16.00
CA LYS A 510 -2.22 9.21 -16.50
C LYS A 510 -2.52 10.56 -17.17
N ALA A 511 -1.84 11.64 -16.78
CA ALA A 511 -1.99 12.92 -17.50
C ALA A 511 -1.33 12.84 -18.89
N ASP A 512 -1.96 13.43 -19.90
CA ASP A 512 -1.53 13.35 -21.30
C ASP A 512 -0.07 13.84 -21.51
N ASP A 513 0.28 14.93 -20.81
CA ASP A 513 1.59 15.57 -20.85
C ASP A 513 2.62 14.98 -19.86
N SER A 514 2.25 13.96 -19.07
CA SER A 514 3.13 13.40 -18.02
C SER A 514 4.33 12.62 -18.58
N ARG A 515 5.50 12.86 -18.00
CA ARG A 515 6.71 12.08 -18.27
C ARG A 515 6.61 10.67 -17.68
N TYR A 516 7.47 9.76 -18.12
CA TYR A 516 7.56 8.46 -17.47
C TYR A 516 8.17 8.65 -16.07
N ASN A 517 7.52 8.08 -15.03
CA ASN A 517 7.88 8.28 -13.63
C ASN A 517 7.87 9.77 -13.17
N ASP A 518 6.94 10.57 -13.69
CA ASP A 518 6.74 11.96 -13.27
C ASP A 518 6.27 12.05 -11.81
N TYR A 519 6.99 12.83 -10.99
CA TYR A 519 6.71 13.00 -9.56
C TYR A 519 5.74 14.15 -9.25
N ARG A 520 5.44 15.01 -10.24
CA ARG A 520 4.47 16.11 -10.15
C ARG A 520 3.11 15.69 -10.70
N LYS A 521 3.10 14.83 -11.72
CA LYS A 521 1.91 14.21 -12.32
C LYS A 521 1.94 12.68 -12.17
N PRO A 522 1.93 12.15 -10.93
CA PRO A 522 2.04 10.71 -10.69
C PRO A 522 0.84 9.96 -11.24
N TRP A 523 1.04 8.72 -11.70
CA TRP A 523 -0.09 7.86 -12.11
C TRP A 523 -0.99 7.59 -10.90
N VAL A 524 -2.31 7.66 -11.05
CA VAL A 524 -3.24 7.46 -9.92
C VAL A 524 -4.12 6.24 -10.14
N LYS A 525 -3.99 5.22 -9.29
CA LYS A 525 -4.87 4.04 -9.34
C LYS A 525 -6.13 4.27 -8.49
N LEU A 526 -7.29 4.10 -9.11
CA LEU A 526 -8.61 4.17 -8.47
C LEU A 526 -9.25 2.78 -8.48
N LYS A 527 -9.81 2.38 -7.34
CA LYS A 527 -10.37 1.04 -7.10
C LYS A 527 -11.60 1.08 -6.20
N LYS A 528 -12.48 0.08 -6.37
CA LYS A 528 -13.61 -0.20 -5.46
C LYS A 528 -13.16 -0.30 -3.99
N ASP A 529 -12.03 -0.99 -3.73
CA ASP A 529 -11.50 -1.22 -2.38
C ASP A 529 -10.71 -0.04 -1.76
N TYR A 530 -10.62 1.10 -2.47
CA TYR A 530 -10.02 2.34 -1.93
C TYR A 530 -11.07 3.37 -1.52
N MET A 531 -12.34 3.14 -1.87
CA MET A 531 -13.46 3.99 -1.49
C MET A 531 -14.14 3.43 -0.24
N LEU A 532 -14.37 4.31 0.74
CA LEU A 532 -14.99 3.95 2.01
C LEU A 532 -16.34 3.26 1.76
N ASP A 533 -16.54 2.11 2.42
CA ASP A 533 -17.76 1.30 2.36
C ASP A 533 -18.22 0.88 0.95
N LYS A 534 -17.29 0.74 -0.01
CA LYS A 534 -17.55 0.25 -1.37
C LYS A 534 -16.90 -1.09 -1.75
N GLY A 535 -15.88 -1.54 -1.01
CA GLY A 535 -15.30 -2.88 -1.16
C GLY A 535 -16.26 -4.00 -0.71
N ASP A 536 -15.85 -5.25 -0.90
CA ASP A 536 -16.64 -6.41 -0.47
C ASP A 536 -16.35 -6.72 1.00
N SER A 537 -17.41 -6.96 1.79
CA SER A 537 -17.31 -7.18 3.23
C SER A 537 -17.97 -8.47 3.69
N LEU A 538 -17.50 -9.00 4.82
CA LEU A 538 -18.01 -10.22 5.48
C LEU A 538 -17.98 -10.06 7.00
N ASP A 539 -18.95 -10.65 7.70
CA ASP A 539 -18.86 -10.93 9.13
C ASP A 539 -18.37 -12.37 9.34
N LEU A 540 -17.16 -12.54 9.88
CA LEU A 540 -16.51 -13.83 10.14
C LEU A 540 -15.95 -13.90 11.57
N VAL A 541 -15.28 -14.99 11.93
CA VAL A 541 -14.70 -15.18 13.27
C VAL A 541 -13.18 -15.18 13.27
N VAL A 542 -12.58 -14.56 14.29
CA VAL A 542 -11.18 -14.79 14.69
C VAL A 542 -11.14 -15.95 15.66
N LEU A 543 -10.36 -16.98 15.31
CA LEU A 543 -10.23 -18.26 16.02
C LEU A 543 -8.88 -18.39 16.73
N GLY A 544 -7.86 -17.68 16.25
CA GLY A 544 -6.52 -17.69 16.82
C GLY A 544 -5.75 -16.41 16.52
N ALA A 545 -4.59 -16.26 17.17
CA ALA A 545 -3.72 -15.10 17.00
C ALA A 545 -2.23 -15.49 17.02
N SER A 546 -1.43 -14.69 16.34
CA SER A 546 0.04 -14.74 16.33
C SER A 546 0.61 -13.33 16.13
N TRP A 547 1.93 -13.21 16.08
CA TRP A 547 2.65 -11.95 15.92
C TRP A 547 3.56 -11.98 14.68
N GLU A 548 3.78 -10.81 14.09
CA GLU A 548 4.76 -10.54 13.04
C GLU A 548 5.78 -9.50 13.54
N LYS A 549 6.90 -9.34 12.83
CA LYS A 549 7.97 -8.40 13.18
C LYS A 549 7.50 -6.93 13.07
N GLU A 550 8.39 -5.98 13.38
CA GLU A 550 8.10 -4.55 13.59
C GLU A 550 7.36 -4.23 14.91
N VAL A 551 6.94 -5.23 15.69
CA VAL A 551 6.37 -5.08 17.03
C VAL A 551 6.97 -6.12 18.00
N PRO A 552 6.88 -5.91 19.33
CA PRO A 552 7.31 -6.91 20.29
C PRO A 552 6.50 -8.22 20.16
N PRO A 553 7.09 -9.40 20.40
CA PRO A 553 6.40 -10.70 20.40
C PRO A 553 5.17 -10.79 21.34
N SER A 554 5.09 -9.90 22.33
CA SER A 554 3.90 -9.74 23.18
C SER A 554 2.67 -9.21 22.43
N THR A 555 2.82 -8.68 21.21
CA THR A 555 1.79 -7.98 20.45
C THR A 555 1.23 -8.90 19.35
N TYR A 556 0.00 -9.36 19.52
CA TYR A 556 -0.71 -10.06 18.45
C TYR A 556 -1.04 -9.08 17.32
N THR A 557 -0.62 -9.41 16.10
CA THR A 557 -0.87 -8.62 14.88
C THR A 557 -1.68 -9.40 13.86
N THR A 558 -1.62 -10.72 13.93
CA THR A 558 -1.95 -11.62 12.82
C THR A 558 -3.03 -12.57 13.30
N PHE A 559 -4.24 -12.36 12.80
CA PHE A 559 -5.45 -13.02 13.28
C PHE A 559 -5.88 -14.11 12.29
N TYR A 560 -6.18 -15.29 12.81
CA TYR A 560 -6.55 -16.47 12.03
C TYR A 560 -8.06 -16.50 11.91
N VAL A 561 -8.54 -16.30 10.69
CA VAL A 561 -9.96 -16.12 10.39
C VAL A 561 -10.54 -17.41 9.84
N GLY A 562 -11.80 -17.66 10.23
CA GLY A 562 -12.57 -18.78 9.72
C GLY A 562 -14.04 -18.46 9.50
N GLY A 563 -14.68 -19.36 8.76
CA GLY A 563 -16.13 -19.44 8.64
C GLY A 563 -16.70 -20.54 9.52
N VAL A 564 -18.01 -20.46 9.79
CA VAL A 564 -18.74 -21.48 10.53
C VAL A 564 -19.30 -22.51 9.54
N GLU A 565 -19.12 -23.80 9.83
CA GLU A 565 -19.93 -24.83 9.19
C GLU A 565 -21.19 -25.03 10.04
N ARG A 566 -22.31 -24.51 9.55
CA ARG A 566 -23.64 -24.82 10.11
C ARG A 566 -24.15 -26.07 9.38
N PRO A 567 -24.48 -27.17 10.07
CA PRO A 567 -25.19 -28.26 9.39
C PRO A 567 -26.53 -27.74 8.86
N GLU A 568 -26.91 -28.19 7.67
CA GLU A 568 -28.28 -28.00 7.19
C GLU A 568 -29.28 -28.67 8.14
N ARG A 569 -30.60 -28.46 7.92
CA ARG A 569 -31.68 -29.02 8.75
C ARG A 569 -31.84 -30.56 8.63
N LYS A 570 -30.78 -31.30 8.31
CA LYS A 570 -30.75 -32.77 8.16
C LYS A 570 -29.57 -33.34 8.96
N LEU A 571 -29.91 -33.81 10.17
CA LEU A 571 -29.05 -34.29 11.25
C LEU A 571 -28.13 -33.21 11.89
N PRO A 572 -28.16 -33.04 13.23
CA PRO A 572 -27.12 -32.31 13.94
C PRO A 572 -25.79 -33.09 13.92
N SER A 573 -24.67 -32.42 14.22
CA SER A 573 -23.41 -33.09 14.51
C SER A 573 -23.58 -34.06 15.70
N PRO A 574 -22.90 -35.22 15.75
CA PRO A 574 -23.03 -36.21 16.84
C PRO A 574 -22.74 -35.65 18.25
N SER A 575 -22.03 -34.53 18.31
CA SER A 575 -21.61 -33.80 19.52
C SER A 575 -22.44 -32.52 19.78
N GLY A 576 -23.25 -32.05 18.82
CA GLY A 576 -24.01 -30.80 18.91
C GLY A 576 -23.18 -29.50 18.94
N VAL A 577 -21.84 -29.58 18.91
CA VAL A 577 -20.96 -28.40 18.91
C VAL A 577 -20.84 -27.79 17.50
N PRO A 578 -20.61 -26.46 17.38
CA PRO A 578 -20.29 -25.84 16.09
C PRO A 578 -18.91 -26.30 15.60
N ARG A 579 -18.75 -26.35 14.27
CA ARG A 579 -17.45 -26.57 13.62
C ARG A 579 -16.97 -25.29 12.95
N PHE A 580 -15.72 -24.94 13.19
CA PHE A 580 -15.04 -23.80 12.59
C PHE A 580 -13.87 -24.27 11.73
N HIS A 581 -13.67 -23.59 10.60
CA HIS A 581 -12.52 -23.83 9.73
C HIS A 581 -11.70 -22.55 9.65
N ALA A 582 -10.50 -22.55 10.22
CA ALA A 582 -9.52 -21.49 10.04
C ALA A 582 -8.76 -21.73 8.73
N TYR A 583 -8.87 -20.81 7.77
CA TYR A 583 -8.32 -21.01 6.42
C TYR A 583 -7.61 -19.80 5.80
N PHE A 584 -7.67 -18.61 6.42
CA PHE A 584 -6.83 -17.46 6.02
C PHE A 584 -6.46 -16.57 7.21
N THR A 585 -5.51 -15.65 7.00
CA THR A 585 -5.04 -14.69 8.02
C THR A 585 -5.34 -13.25 7.63
N VAL A 586 -5.50 -12.38 8.63
CA VAL A 586 -5.56 -10.92 8.46
C VAL A 586 -4.63 -10.22 9.46
N SER A 587 -3.78 -9.33 8.95
CA SER A 587 -2.81 -8.56 9.75
C SER A 587 -2.99 -7.03 9.63
N TYR A 588 -4.08 -6.57 9.01
CA TYR A 588 -4.29 -5.18 8.62
C TYR A 588 -5.71 -4.69 8.89
N GLY A 589 -5.89 -3.36 8.90
CA GLY A 589 -7.20 -2.69 8.97
C GLY A 589 -7.36 -1.84 10.22
N LEU A 590 -7.14 -2.44 11.40
CA LEU A 590 -7.20 -1.77 12.69
C LEU A 590 -6.18 -0.63 12.82
N THR A 591 -6.55 0.45 13.49
CA THR A 591 -5.61 1.42 14.04
C THR A 591 -4.82 0.81 15.20
N ARG A 592 -3.71 1.45 15.61
CA ARG A 592 -2.91 0.98 16.75
C ARG A 592 -3.67 1.04 18.10
N ALA A 593 -4.75 1.82 18.20
CA ALA A 593 -5.60 1.85 19.40
C ALA A 593 -6.56 0.65 19.42
N GLU A 594 -7.27 0.38 18.32
CA GLU A 594 -8.16 -0.78 18.21
C GLU A 594 -7.38 -2.10 18.27
N LEU A 595 -6.15 -2.13 17.71
CA LEU A 595 -5.26 -3.28 17.84
C LEU A 595 -4.79 -3.51 19.28
N GLU A 596 -4.69 -2.45 20.09
CA GLU A 596 -4.37 -2.55 21.52
C GLU A 596 -5.57 -3.09 22.31
N GLU A 597 -6.77 -2.57 22.05
CA GLU A 597 -8.03 -3.07 22.60
C GLU A 597 -8.25 -4.57 22.27
N VAL A 598 -7.96 -4.99 21.04
CA VAL A 598 -8.06 -6.40 20.62
C VAL A 598 -6.99 -7.26 21.29
N ASN A 599 -5.77 -6.75 21.48
CA ASN A 599 -4.75 -7.44 22.26
C ASN A 599 -5.17 -7.61 23.73
N PHE A 600 -5.71 -6.56 24.34
CA PHE A 600 -6.24 -6.61 25.71
C PHE A 600 -7.38 -7.63 25.81
N LEU A 601 -8.37 -7.58 24.90
CA LEU A 601 -9.48 -8.53 24.86
C LEU A 601 -8.99 -9.99 24.80
N ILE A 602 -8.11 -10.32 23.86
CA ILE A 602 -7.58 -11.69 23.71
C ILE A 602 -6.77 -12.12 24.94
N LYS A 603 -5.92 -11.25 25.50
CA LYS A 603 -5.11 -11.55 26.69
C LYS A 603 -5.90 -11.61 27.99
N SER A 604 -7.06 -10.95 28.05
CA SER A 604 -8.03 -11.05 29.15
C SER A 604 -8.96 -12.27 29.04
N SER A 605 -8.89 -13.02 27.93
CA SER A 605 -9.75 -14.18 27.65
C SER A 605 -9.00 -15.50 27.78
N GLU A 606 -9.72 -16.58 28.05
CA GLU A 606 -9.12 -17.91 28.05
C GLU A 606 -8.67 -18.31 26.63
N THR A 607 -7.37 -18.60 26.52
CA THR A 607 -6.72 -19.05 25.30
C THR A 607 -5.98 -20.36 25.52
N VAL A 608 -5.66 -21.06 24.44
CA VAL A 608 -4.94 -22.33 24.40
C VAL A 608 -3.70 -22.15 23.52
N SER A 609 -2.52 -22.59 23.99
CA SER A 609 -1.32 -22.62 23.13
C SER A 609 -1.53 -23.59 21.98
N TYR A 610 -1.27 -23.15 20.74
CA TYR A 610 -1.50 -23.98 19.55
C TYR A 610 -0.66 -25.27 19.57
N ALA A 611 0.56 -25.22 20.13
CA ALA A 611 1.40 -26.40 20.33
C ALA A 611 0.78 -27.46 21.27
N SER A 612 -0.20 -27.08 22.07
CA SER A 612 -0.93 -27.96 23.00
C SER A 612 -2.36 -28.28 22.54
N LEU A 613 -2.76 -27.88 21.33
CA LEU A 613 -4.14 -27.98 20.84
C LEU A 613 -4.71 -29.40 20.94
N ASN A 614 -3.92 -30.42 20.57
CA ASN A 614 -4.34 -31.83 20.61
C ASN A 614 -4.63 -32.36 22.02
N ALA A 615 -4.11 -31.71 23.07
CA ALA A 615 -4.38 -32.05 24.47
C ALA A 615 -5.50 -31.19 25.10
N ALA A 616 -6.01 -30.19 24.38
CA ALA A 616 -6.92 -29.19 24.92
C ALA A 616 -8.37 -29.42 24.46
N LYS A 617 -9.27 -29.69 25.40
CA LYS A 617 -10.72 -29.75 25.12
C LYS A 617 -11.27 -28.34 24.85
N LEU A 618 -11.50 -28.02 23.59
CA LEU A 618 -12.22 -26.82 23.14
C LEU A 618 -13.75 -27.02 23.24
N PRO A 619 -14.55 -25.93 23.29
CA PRO A 619 -16.01 -25.99 23.24
C PRO A 619 -16.59 -26.07 21.81
N PHE A 620 -15.73 -26.32 20.81
CA PHE A 620 -16.08 -26.40 19.40
C PHE A 620 -15.06 -27.26 18.62
N ASP A 621 -15.47 -27.78 17.48
CA ASP A 621 -14.57 -28.47 16.54
C ASP A 621 -13.79 -27.42 15.73
N LEU A 622 -12.47 -27.59 15.57
CA LEU A 622 -11.59 -26.66 14.86
C LEU A 622 -10.71 -27.36 13.82
N THR A 623 -10.90 -27.04 12.55
CA THR A 623 -9.95 -27.34 11.48
C THR A 623 -9.02 -26.15 11.27
N VAL A 624 -7.70 -26.37 11.22
CA VAL A 624 -6.71 -25.35 10.84
C VAL A 624 -6.03 -25.78 9.54
N SER A 625 -6.12 -24.96 8.51
CA SER A 625 -5.63 -25.29 7.16
C SER A 625 -4.10 -25.34 7.09
N GLN A 626 -3.54 -26.41 6.52
CA GLN A 626 -2.08 -26.68 6.53
C GLN A 626 -1.22 -25.62 5.79
N GLY A 627 -1.83 -24.80 4.93
CA GLY A 627 -1.13 -23.70 4.24
C GLY A 627 -0.80 -22.49 5.13
N LEU A 628 -1.39 -22.39 6.33
CA LEU A 628 -1.27 -21.23 7.21
C LEU A 628 0.11 -21.14 7.87
N ASN A 629 0.95 -20.22 7.37
CA ASN A 629 2.32 -20.00 7.82
C ASN A 629 2.57 -18.50 8.08
N PRO A 630 3.00 -18.09 9.29
CA PRO A 630 3.23 -18.92 10.47
C PRO A 630 1.96 -19.59 10.99
N ALA A 631 2.11 -20.63 11.81
CA ALA A 631 1.01 -21.23 12.55
C ALA A 631 0.52 -20.30 13.68
N PRO A 632 -0.71 -20.47 14.20
CA PRO A 632 -1.19 -19.70 15.35
C PRO A 632 -0.24 -19.85 16.55
N THR A 633 -0.08 -18.79 17.34
CA THR A 633 0.56 -18.89 18.66
C THR A 633 -0.47 -19.34 19.69
N VAL A 634 -1.67 -18.72 19.65
CA VAL A 634 -2.80 -19.04 20.54
C VAL A 634 -4.09 -19.28 19.75
N ILE A 635 -4.95 -20.14 20.29
CA ILE A 635 -6.34 -20.37 19.90
C ILE A 635 -7.25 -19.81 20.98
N LEU A 636 -8.33 -19.12 20.60
CA LEU A 636 -9.31 -18.54 21.53
C LEU A 636 -10.36 -19.59 21.93
N ARG A 637 -10.68 -19.73 23.22
CA ARG A 637 -11.81 -20.59 23.64
C ARG A 637 -13.18 -20.01 23.29
N THR A 638 -13.26 -18.69 23.10
CA THR A 638 -14.45 -17.98 22.62
C THR A 638 -14.07 -17.19 21.36
N PRO A 639 -14.54 -17.57 20.16
CA PRO A 639 -14.23 -16.84 18.94
C PRO A 639 -14.80 -15.42 18.97
N LEU A 640 -14.05 -14.46 18.41
CA LEU A 640 -14.48 -13.06 18.30
C LEU A 640 -15.09 -12.82 16.92
N LEU A 641 -16.26 -12.18 16.87
CA LEU A 641 -16.86 -11.73 15.60
C LEU A 641 -16.07 -10.52 15.06
N VAL A 642 -15.76 -10.54 13.77
CA VAL A 642 -15.07 -9.45 13.07
C VAL A 642 -15.78 -9.11 11.77
N ASN A 643 -15.95 -7.81 11.52
CA ASN A 643 -16.26 -7.33 10.17
C ASN A 643 -14.95 -7.17 9.40
N LEU A 644 -14.94 -7.69 8.19
CA LEU A 644 -13.79 -7.72 7.29
C LEU A 644 -14.14 -7.04 5.98
N TYR A 645 -13.14 -6.47 5.32
CA TYR A 645 -13.24 -5.77 4.04
C TYR A 645 -12.11 -6.21 3.12
N GLY A 646 -12.42 -6.44 1.83
CA GLY A 646 -11.48 -6.93 0.83
C GLY A 646 -11.70 -6.35 -0.58
N ALA A 647 -10.75 -6.64 -1.46
CA ALA A 647 -10.71 -6.21 -2.85
C ALA A 647 -11.23 -7.31 -3.80
N GLY A 648 -12.44 -7.80 -3.53
CA GLY A 648 -12.96 -9.04 -4.10
C GLY A 648 -12.48 -10.28 -3.35
N PHE A 649 -12.61 -11.44 -3.98
CA PHE A 649 -12.31 -12.74 -3.39
C PHE A 649 -11.16 -13.43 -4.12
N THR A 650 -10.56 -14.44 -3.48
CA THR A 650 -9.57 -15.33 -4.10
C THR A 650 -9.65 -16.71 -3.46
N LYS A 651 -8.81 -17.65 -3.92
CA LYS A 651 -8.78 -19.03 -3.45
C LYS A 651 -7.31 -19.46 -3.34
N ALA A 652 -6.86 -19.75 -2.12
CA ALA A 652 -5.50 -20.23 -1.90
C ALA A 652 -5.26 -21.60 -2.58
N HIS A 653 -4.02 -21.86 -3.00
CA HIS A 653 -3.66 -23.13 -3.62
C HIS A 653 -3.98 -24.31 -2.67
N GLN A 654 -4.66 -25.34 -3.18
CA GLN A 654 -5.18 -26.49 -2.43
C GLN A 654 -6.26 -26.19 -1.37
N SER A 655 -6.65 -24.93 -1.16
CA SER A 655 -7.83 -24.61 -0.32
C SER A 655 -9.12 -25.00 -1.04
N ALA A 656 -10.11 -25.51 -0.31
CA ALA A 656 -11.48 -25.66 -0.82
C ALA A 656 -12.23 -24.32 -0.88
N HIS A 657 -11.88 -23.38 -0.01
CA HIS A 657 -12.69 -22.21 0.34
C HIS A 657 -12.27 -20.91 -0.36
N TYR A 658 -13.24 -20.01 -0.57
CA TYR A 658 -12.98 -18.63 -0.97
C TYR A 658 -12.62 -17.75 0.24
N GLU A 659 -11.53 -16.99 0.12
CA GLU A 659 -11.06 -15.99 1.08
C GLU A 659 -11.25 -14.56 0.54
N LEU A 660 -11.32 -13.56 1.42
CA LEU A 660 -11.29 -12.15 1.00
C LEU A 660 -9.89 -11.79 0.52
N ARG A 661 -9.78 -11.17 -0.66
CA ARG A 661 -8.51 -10.75 -1.24
C ARG A 661 -8.02 -9.45 -0.60
N PHE A 662 -6.77 -9.45 -0.11
CA PHE A 662 -6.18 -8.35 0.67
C PHE A 662 -7.05 -7.93 1.88
N PRO A 663 -7.38 -8.88 2.78
CA PRO A 663 -8.37 -8.68 3.83
C PRO A 663 -7.89 -7.65 4.86
N ARG A 664 -8.86 -6.93 5.44
CA ARG A 664 -8.65 -5.90 6.48
C ARG A 664 -9.78 -6.01 7.50
N ILE A 665 -9.47 -5.98 8.80
CA ILE A 665 -10.49 -5.83 9.85
C ILE A 665 -10.96 -4.38 9.87
N THR A 666 -12.27 -4.17 9.76
CA THR A 666 -12.91 -2.85 9.92
C THR A 666 -13.39 -2.64 11.35
N LYS A 667 -13.89 -3.70 12.00
CA LYS A 667 -14.24 -3.73 13.42
C LYS A 667 -14.12 -5.14 14.00
N VAL A 668 -13.63 -5.24 15.23
CA VAL A 668 -13.84 -6.42 16.10
C VAL A 668 -15.01 -6.11 17.05
N PHE A 669 -15.92 -7.06 17.23
CA PHE A 669 -17.04 -6.90 18.15
C PHE A 669 -16.74 -7.57 19.49
N ARG A 670 -17.09 -6.87 20.59
CA ARG A 670 -17.13 -7.47 21.93
C ARG A 670 -18.27 -8.49 21.98
N PRO A 671 -18.12 -9.65 22.67
CA PRO A 671 -19.17 -10.67 22.74
C PRO A 671 -20.52 -10.20 23.31
N SER A 672 -20.53 -9.07 24.03
CA SER A 672 -21.71 -8.38 24.56
C SER A 672 -22.39 -7.43 23.56
N GLU A 673 -21.73 -7.05 22.47
CA GLU A 673 -22.31 -6.26 21.37
C GLU A 673 -22.89 -7.17 20.29
N ARG A 674 -22.07 -8.11 19.80
CA ARG A 674 -22.41 -9.10 18.77
C ARG A 674 -21.65 -10.38 19.02
N SER A 675 -22.29 -11.52 18.79
CA SER A 675 -21.72 -12.84 19.07
C SER A 675 -21.16 -13.48 17.80
N TRP A 676 -20.17 -14.38 17.94
CA TRP A 676 -19.72 -15.24 16.84
C TRP A 676 -20.87 -16.02 16.17
N ARG A 677 -21.99 -16.20 16.88
CA ARG A 677 -23.22 -16.84 16.37
C ARG A 677 -23.85 -16.10 15.17
N GLU A 678 -23.52 -14.83 14.98
CA GLU A 678 -23.95 -13.99 13.86
C GLU A 678 -23.02 -14.05 12.63
N ALA A 679 -21.88 -14.74 12.74
CA ALA A 679 -20.95 -14.89 11.62
C ALA A 679 -21.59 -15.64 10.45
N LEU A 680 -21.20 -15.27 9.23
CA LEU A 680 -21.62 -15.95 8.01
C LEU A 680 -21.13 -17.40 8.01
N ASP A 681 -21.99 -18.31 7.59
CA ASP A 681 -21.60 -19.68 7.26
C ASP A 681 -20.79 -19.73 5.96
N LEU A 682 -19.97 -20.78 5.83
CA LEU A 682 -19.09 -20.98 4.66
C LEU A 682 -19.85 -21.04 3.33
N GLU A 683 -21.08 -21.54 3.33
CA GLU A 683 -21.91 -21.62 2.13
C GLU A 683 -22.34 -20.21 1.65
N THR A 684 -22.77 -19.35 2.58
CA THR A 684 -23.11 -17.94 2.30
C THR A 684 -21.86 -17.15 1.89
N VAL A 685 -20.69 -17.43 2.47
CA VAL A 685 -19.41 -16.86 2.01
C VAL A 685 -19.12 -17.24 0.55
N HIS A 686 -19.25 -18.52 0.19
CA HIS A 686 -19.04 -18.99 -1.19
C HIS A 686 -20.07 -18.38 -2.17
N LYS A 687 -21.35 -18.31 -1.79
CA LYS A 687 -22.41 -17.64 -2.58
C LYS A 687 -22.13 -16.14 -2.80
N THR A 688 -21.52 -15.48 -1.82
CA THR A 688 -21.10 -14.07 -1.91
C THR A 688 -19.85 -13.92 -2.79
N ALA A 689 -18.89 -14.83 -2.66
CA ALA A 689 -17.66 -14.83 -3.46
C ALA A 689 -17.95 -14.95 -4.95
N LEU A 690 -18.76 -15.94 -5.36
CA LEU A 690 -19.15 -16.16 -6.76
C LEU A 690 -19.78 -14.92 -7.41
N ARG A 691 -20.70 -14.26 -6.69
CA ARG A 691 -21.34 -13.00 -7.12
C ARG A 691 -20.34 -11.86 -7.29
N SER A 692 -19.33 -11.74 -6.43
CA SER A 692 -18.31 -10.69 -6.51
C SER A 692 -17.36 -10.91 -7.70
N VAL A 693 -16.88 -12.13 -7.92
CA VAL A 693 -15.99 -12.47 -9.05
C VAL A 693 -16.70 -12.59 -10.40
N GLY A 694 -17.98 -12.22 -10.47
CA GLY A 694 -18.78 -12.27 -11.70
C GLY A 694 -18.95 -13.69 -12.28
N ARG A 695 -18.77 -14.72 -11.46
CA ARG A 695 -18.99 -16.12 -11.86
C ARG A 695 -20.43 -16.50 -11.53
N ASP A 696 -21.17 -16.83 -12.58
CA ASP A 696 -22.49 -17.40 -12.45
C ASP A 696 -22.41 -18.79 -11.76
N SER A 697 -23.45 -19.17 -11.01
CA SER A 697 -23.54 -20.47 -10.34
C SER A 697 -23.65 -21.61 -11.35
N SER A 698 -23.16 -22.82 -11.01
CA SER A 698 -23.38 -24.05 -11.78
C SER A 698 -24.82 -24.21 -12.25
N ASP A 699 -25.75 -23.91 -11.35
CA ASP A 699 -27.18 -24.12 -11.56
C ASP A 699 -27.83 -22.94 -12.28
N LYS A 700 -27.07 -21.92 -12.74
CA LYS A 700 -27.67 -20.73 -13.36
C LYS A 700 -28.43 -21.09 -14.62
N ASP A 701 -27.87 -21.92 -15.50
CA ASP A 701 -28.54 -22.27 -16.74
C ASP A 701 -29.84 -23.03 -16.48
N LEU A 702 -29.87 -23.88 -15.44
CA LEU A 702 -31.09 -24.52 -14.94
C LEU A 702 -32.08 -23.52 -14.31
N LEU A 703 -31.59 -22.52 -13.57
CA LEU A 703 -32.41 -21.50 -12.91
C LEU A 703 -32.97 -20.44 -13.87
N ASP A 704 -32.22 -20.04 -14.90
CA ASP A 704 -32.67 -19.14 -15.96
C ASP A 704 -33.55 -19.92 -16.96
N TRP A 705 -33.26 -21.19 -17.28
CA TRP A 705 -34.22 -22.07 -17.98
C TRP A 705 -35.53 -22.21 -17.20
N ALA A 706 -35.47 -22.43 -15.88
CA ALA A 706 -36.67 -22.51 -15.04
C ALA A 706 -37.42 -21.17 -14.97
N LYS A 707 -36.72 -20.02 -14.88
CA LYS A 707 -37.35 -18.70 -14.99
C LYS A 707 -38.05 -18.54 -16.33
N GLN A 708 -37.39 -18.91 -17.43
CA GLN A 708 -37.94 -18.84 -18.79
C GLN A 708 -39.18 -19.74 -18.96
N ALA A 709 -39.13 -20.97 -18.46
CA ALA A 709 -40.26 -21.91 -18.45
C ALA A 709 -41.45 -21.41 -17.61
N PHE A 710 -41.19 -20.62 -16.55
CA PHE A 710 -42.23 -19.97 -15.74
C PHE A 710 -42.47 -18.49 -16.09
N GLY A 711 -42.08 -18.04 -17.30
CA GLY A 711 -42.39 -16.70 -17.82
C GLY A 711 -41.74 -15.52 -17.08
N LYS A 712 -40.71 -15.78 -16.27
CA LYS A 712 -39.98 -14.77 -15.47
C LYS A 712 -38.78 -14.23 -16.25
N THR A 713 -38.46 -12.96 -16.04
CA THR A 713 -37.28 -12.33 -16.62
C THR A 713 -36.00 -13.01 -16.12
N CYS A 714 -35.18 -13.46 -17.07
CA CYS A 714 -33.89 -14.09 -16.78
C CYS A 714 -32.87 -13.04 -16.33
N SER A 715 -31.96 -13.45 -15.45
CA SER A 715 -30.83 -12.61 -15.01
C SER A 715 -29.78 -12.54 -16.12
N PRO A 716 -29.37 -11.35 -16.59
CA PRO A 716 -28.31 -11.24 -17.60
C PRO A 716 -27.04 -12.01 -17.19
N SER A 717 -26.31 -12.56 -18.17
CA SER A 717 -24.96 -13.09 -17.94
C SER A 717 -24.01 -11.94 -17.56
N VAL A 718 -23.19 -12.15 -16.53
CA VAL A 718 -22.35 -11.07 -15.97
C VAL A 718 -21.32 -10.59 -17.00
N ASN A 719 -20.77 -11.52 -17.79
CA ASN A 719 -19.77 -11.25 -18.83
C ASN A 719 -20.35 -11.22 -20.26
N CYS A 720 -21.45 -10.49 -20.48
CA CYS A 720 -22.03 -10.33 -21.82
C CYS A 720 -21.15 -9.46 -22.75
N GLY A 721 -20.29 -10.11 -23.56
CA GLY A 721 -19.31 -9.46 -24.45
C GLY A 721 -19.90 -8.49 -25.49
N MET A 722 -21.17 -8.67 -25.87
CA MET A 722 -21.87 -7.75 -26.80
C MET A 722 -21.92 -6.31 -26.25
N LYS A 723 -22.01 -6.13 -24.92
CA LYS A 723 -21.94 -4.80 -24.29
C LYS A 723 -20.55 -4.16 -24.44
N ARG A 724 -19.47 -4.94 -24.29
CA ARG A 724 -18.09 -4.43 -24.40
C ARG A 724 -17.77 -3.94 -25.82
N LYS A 725 -18.18 -4.69 -26.86
CA LYS A 725 -18.00 -4.26 -28.24
C LYS A 725 -18.79 -2.99 -28.58
N ALA A 726 -20.08 -2.97 -28.25
CA ALA A 726 -20.92 -1.78 -28.46
C ALA A 726 -20.45 -0.55 -27.66
N MET A 727 -19.82 -0.75 -26.50
CA MET A 727 -19.17 0.32 -25.73
C MET A 727 -17.93 0.87 -26.47
N MET A 728 -17.04 0.00 -26.96
CA MET A 728 -15.85 0.45 -27.72
C MET A 728 -16.22 1.21 -28.99
N GLU A 729 -17.21 0.72 -29.75
CA GLU A 729 -17.70 1.37 -30.97
C GLU A 729 -18.28 2.76 -30.66
N LYS A 730 -19.13 2.87 -29.62
CA LYS A 730 -19.79 4.13 -29.20
C LYS A 730 -18.81 5.21 -28.69
N TRP A 731 -17.60 4.84 -28.27
CA TRP A 731 -16.57 5.80 -27.85
C TRP A 731 -15.53 6.08 -28.96
N GLY A 732 -15.36 5.16 -29.92
CA GLY A 732 -14.49 5.35 -31.09
C GLY A 732 -15.01 6.38 -32.10
N GLU A 733 -16.31 6.71 -32.08
CA GLU A 733 -16.93 7.70 -32.96
C GLU A 733 -16.62 9.18 -32.61
N GLN A 734 -15.83 9.44 -31.56
CA GLN A 734 -15.17 10.74 -31.34
C GLN A 734 -13.66 10.51 -31.15
N PRO A 735 -12.80 11.05 -32.03
CA PRO A 735 -12.69 12.52 -32.15
C PRO A 735 -12.61 13.05 -33.59
N GLY A 736 -12.46 14.37 -33.73
CA GLY A 736 -12.66 15.11 -34.96
C GLY A 736 -11.78 14.71 -36.15
N ARG A 737 -12.43 14.22 -37.23
CA ARG A 737 -11.83 13.94 -38.54
C ARG A 737 -12.48 14.80 -39.64
N LYS A 738 -11.99 16.03 -39.82
CA LYS A 738 -12.43 16.90 -40.93
C LYS A 738 -11.81 16.43 -42.27
N SER A 739 -12.57 15.69 -43.08
CA SER A 739 -12.22 15.47 -44.50
C SER A 739 -13.46 15.31 -45.39
N LEU A 740 -13.73 16.35 -46.19
CA LEU A 740 -14.21 16.30 -47.57
C LEU A 740 -15.39 15.37 -47.96
N LYS A 741 -16.56 16.01 -48.14
CA LYS A 741 -17.62 15.77 -49.16
C LYS A 741 -18.10 14.33 -49.48
N SER A 742 -19.40 14.11 -49.33
CA SER A 742 -20.15 12.94 -49.79
C SER A 742 -20.44 12.95 -51.31
N PRO A 743 -21.06 11.88 -51.86
CA PRO A 743 -22.53 11.91 -51.97
C PRO A 743 -23.28 10.59 -51.68
N ARG A 744 -24.58 10.77 -51.37
CA ARG A 744 -25.75 9.86 -51.40
C ARG A 744 -25.59 8.37 -51.81
N PHE A 745 -26.31 7.51 -51.08
CA PHE A 745 -27.36 6.65 -51.66
C PHE A 745 -28.55 6.51 -50.69
N GLU A 746 -29.67 5.95 -51.14
CA GLU A 746 -31.01 6.11 -50.54
C GLU A 746 -31.53 4.89 -49.75
N LYS A 747 -32.60 5.09 -48.97
CA LYS A 747 -33.37 4.03 -48.27
C LYS A 747 -34.77 3.87 -48.89
N PRO A 748 -35.32 2.64 -48.89
CA PRO A 748 -36.76 2.42 -48.76
C PRO A 748 -37.23 2.33 -47.29
N ALA A 749 -38.53 2.51 -47.05
CA ALA A 749 -39.23 2.27 -45.78
C ALA A 749 -39.71 0.78 -45.69
N THR A 750 -40.44 0.27 -44.69
CA THR A 750 -41.70 0.70 -44.03
C THR A 750 -41.76 0.23 -42.55
N GLN A 751 -42.41 0.93 -41.61
CA GLN A 751 -43.83 0.84 -41.13
C GLN A 751 -44.26 -0.58 -40.62
N THR A 752 -45.15 -0.77 -39.62
CA THR A 752 -46.27 0.07 -39.14
C THR A 752 -46.72 -0.29 -37.68
N SER A 753 -47.47 0.62 -37.02
CA SER A 753 -48.47 0.39 -35.91
C SER A 753 -48.04 -0.28 -34.58
N LYS A 754 -48.33 0.27 -33.37
CA LYS A 754 -49.60 0.67 -32.69
C LYS A 754 -50.47 -0.53 -32.24
N SER A 755 -51.14 -0.54 -31.08
CA SER A 755 -51.15 0.37 -29.89
C SER A 755 -52.10 -0.13 -28.76
N ARG A 756 -51.96 0.44 -27.54
CA ARG A 756 -53.01 0.62 -26.49
C ARG A 756 -53.51 -0.66 -25.76
N SER A 757 -53.50 -0.73 -24.41
CA SER A 757 -54.36 -0.10 -23.37
C SER A 757 -55.67 -0.89 -23.13
N GLU A 758 -56.31 -0.94 -21.95
CA GLU A 758 -56.13 -0.26 -20.66
C GLU A 758 -56.89 -1.05 -19.53
N ASN A 759 -56.72 -0.68 -18.25
CA ASN A 759 -57.71 -0.63 -17.12
C ASN A 759 -58.89 -1.65 -16.99
N SER A 760 -59.42 -2.01 -15.81
CA SER A 760 -59.04 -1.81 -14.39
C SER A 760 -59.99 -2.61 -13.46
N SER A 761 -59.52 -2.95 -12.25
CA SER A 761 -60.26 -3.09 -10.97
C SER A 761 -61.66 -3.76 -10.87
N THR A 762 -61.75 -4.71 -9.93
CA THR A 762 -62.84 -4.73 -8.91
C THR A 762 -62.24 -5.09 -7.54
N GLN A 763 -62.92 -4.72 -6.43
CA GLN A 763 -62.40 -4.78 -5.04
C GLN A 763 -63.31 -5.67 -4.13
N VAL A 764 -63.26 -5.40 -2.80
CA VAL A 764 -64.38 -5.46 -1.80
C VAL A 764 -64.59 -6.79 -1.03
N VAL A 765 -64.93 -6.86 0.27
CA VAL A 765 -64.81 -5.97 1.49
C VAL A 765 -65.35 -6.75 2.75
N ILE A 766 -65.13 -6.53 4.07
CA ILE A 766 -64.28 -5.75 5.01
C ILE A 766 -64.02 -6.66 6.27
N ARG A 767 -63.41 -6.13 7.35
CA ARG A 767 -63.72 -6.30 8.82
C ARG A 767 -62.63 -6.95 9.68
N THR A 768 -62.32 -6.51 10.92
CA THR A 768 -62.54 -5.22 11.66
C THR A 768 -61.70 -5.20 12.95
N SER A 769 -61.16 -4.06 13.39
CA SER A 769 -61.39 -3.46 14.74
C SER A 769 -60.43 -2.29 15.07
N THR A 770 -60.91 -1.42 15.96
CA THR A 770 -60.39 -0.13 16.46
C THR A 770 -60.23 -0.22 18.01
N PRO A 771 -59.83 0.83 18.78
CA PRO A 771 -58.93 1.98 18.55
C PRO A 771 -57.99 2.33 19.75
N ASP A 772 -57.18 3.40 19.57
CA ASP A 772 -56.92 4.50 20.54
C ASP A 772 -56.06 4.42 21.84
N LYS A 773 -55.40 5.57 22.07
CA LYS A 773 -55.11 6.30 23.34
C LYS A 773 -53.89 5.95 24.24
N THR A 774 -52.99 6.94 24.29
CA THR A 774 -52.07 7.42 25.36
C THR A 774 -52.80 7.78 26.68
N PRO A 775 -52.17 8.01 27.88
CA PRO A 775 -50.88 8.71 28.07
C PRO A 775 -49.98 8.42 29.33
N LEU A 776 -48.85 9.15 29.40
CA LEU A 776 -48.10 9.72 30.55
C LEU A 776 -48.27 9.17 31.99
N GLY A 777 -47.13 8.90 32.67
CA GLY A 777 -47.01 8.69 34.13
C GLY A 777 -45.56 8.76 34.63
N VAL A 778 -45.30 9.15 35.90
CA VAL A 778 -43.96 9.60 36.38
C VAL A 778 -43.67 9.29 37.88
N ARG A 779 -42.40 8.94 38.19
CA ARG A 779 -41.67 8.91 39.51
C ARG A 779 -42.03 7.85 40.59
N THR A 780 -40.98 7.25 41.17
CA THR A 780 -40.77 7.09 42.64
C THR A 780 -39.32 6.64 42.99
N ASN A 781 -38.55 7.47 43.71
CA ASN A 781 -38.09 7.32 45.12
C ASN A 781 -38.08 5.87 45.74
N VAL A 782 -37.20 5.42 46.66
CA VAL A 782 -36.19 6.10 47.54
C VAL A 782 -35.31 5.09 48.36
N ILE A 783 -34.25 5.57 49.06
CA ILE A 783 -33.48 4.94 50.20
C ILE A 783 -32.51 3.76 49.88
N ASP A 784 -31.37 3.51 50.56
CA ASP A 784 -30.35 4.34 51.28
C ASP A 784 -29.12 3.47 51.71
N LEU A 785 -28.13 4.09 52.38
CA LEU A 785 -27.15 3.58 53.36
C LEU A 785 -25.66 3.41 52.96
N SER A 786 -24.87 4.42 53.39
CA SER A 786 -23.63 4.33 54.21
C SER A 786 -22.33 4.92 53.64
N THR A 787 -21.60 5.62 54.51
CA THR A 787 -20.30 6.31 54.30
C THR A 787 -19.23 5.74 55.26
N PRO A 788 -17.92 5.83 54.94
CA PRO A 788 -17.05 6.84 55.58
C PRO A 788 -15.88 7.35 54.68
N VAL A 789 -14.91 8.17 55.15
CA VAL A 789 -15.00 9.58 55.60
C VAL A 789 -13.57 10.23 55.57
N ARG A 790 -13.44 11.49 55.10
CA ARG A 790 -12.26 12.42 55.25
C ARG A 790 -10.92 12.04 54.56
N SER A 791 -9.94 12.94 54.34
CA SER A 791 -9.71 14.35 54.81
C SER A 791 -9.08 15.33 53.77
N ARG A 792 -9.18 16.64 54.05
CA ARG A 792 -8.57 17.85 53.41
C ARG A 792 -8.60 19.01 54.45
N PRO A 793 -8.16 20.29 54.24
CA PRO A 793 -7.51 20.94 53.09
C PRO A 793 -5.97 21.11 53.30
N PRO A 794 -5.27 22.25 53.55
CA PRO A 794 -5.59 23.71 53.57
C PRO A 794 -5.26 24.43 52.23
N GLN A 795 -4.85 25.72 52.23
CA GLN A 795 -4.63 26.58 51.04
C GLN A 795 -3.63 27.75 51.26
N LEU A 796 -3.32 28.48 50.15
CA LEU A 796 -3.20 29.96 50.02
C LEU A 796 -1.92 30.73 50.44
N LYS A 797 -1.14 31.26 49.45
CA LYS A 797 -0.95 32.71 49.11
C LYS A 797 0.19 32.98 48.09
N ALA A 798 0.26 34.23 47.59
CA ALA A 798 1.26 34.87 46.69
C ALA A 798 1.38 36.38 47.12
N PRO A 799 2.13 37.33 46.48
CA PRO A 799 3.00 37.32 45.28
C PRO A 799 4.48 37.71 45.70
N PRO A 800 5.34 38.63 45.15
CA PRO A 800 5.30 39.56 43.97
C PRO A 800 6.60 39.62 43.10
N THR A 801 6.67 40.65 42.24
CA THR A 801 7.75 41.17 41.34
C THR A 801 8.79 42.08 42.08
N PRO A 802 9.93 42.56 41.51
CA PRO A 802 10.10 43.18 40.15
C PRO A 802 11.43 42.97 39.40
N SER A 803 11.57 43.58 38.20
CA SER A 803 12.80 43.59 37.38
C SER A 803 12.88 44.71 36.32
N SER A 804 13.96 45.48 36.33
CA SER A 804 14.47 46.44 35.29
C SER A 804 15.70 47.16 35.91
N PRO A 805 16.66 47.78 35.17
CA PRO A 805 16.49 48.35 33.82
C PRO A 805 17.66 48.25 32.79
N LEU A 806 17.35 48.64 31.54
CA LEU A 806 18.16 49.37 30.53
C LEU A 806 19.40 48.76 29.79
N VAL A 807 19.23 48.75 28.45
CA VAL A 807 20.14 49.26 27.38
C VAL A 807 21.12 48.34 26.66
N GLU A 808 20.94 48.32 25.33
CA GLU A 808 21.90 47.97 24.29
C GLU A 808 21.79 49.03 23.16
N ARG A 809 22.88 49.36 22.47
CA ARG A 809 22.88 50.19 21.24
C ARG A 809 23.49 49.37 20.09
N GLN A 810 22.66 48.92 19.15
CA GLN A 810 22.35 49.61 17.89
C GLN A 810 23.52 49.72 16.90
N SER A 811 23.42 48.94 15.81
CA SER A 811 23.77 49.39 14.45
C SER A 811 22.57 49.14 13.52
N ALA A 812 22.52 49.86 12.39
CA ALA A 812 21.33 50.02 11.54
C ALA A 812 21.75 49.95 10.05
N LYS A 813 20.88 49.80 9.04
CA LYS A 813 19.46 49.40 8.89
C LYS A 813 19.27 49.07 7.41
N ALA A 814 18.35 48.17 7.06
CA ALA A 814 17.76 48.11 5.72
C ALA A 814 16.22 48.20 5.84
N ARG A 815 15.56 48.85 4.87
CA ARG A 815 14.14 49.23 5.00
C ARG A 815 13.21 48.02 4.93
N ARG A 816 12.17 48.03 5.76
CA ARG A 816 11.03 47.11 5.70
C ARG A 816 9.78 47.95 5.52
N ALA A 817 8.82 47.48 4.71
CA ALA A 817 7.56 48.19 4.50
C ALA A 817 6.77 48.36 5.81
N GLU A 818 5.93 49.38 5.84
CA GLU A 818 5.09 49.73 6.98
C GLU A 818 4.04 48.64 7.25
N LYS A 819 3.49 48.66 8.47
CA LYS A 819 2.30 47.88 8.84
C LYS A 819 1.17 48.84 9.10
N ASP A 820 0.05 48.64 8.42
CA ASP A 820 -1.19 49.34 8.76
C ASP A 820 -1.64 48.99 10.19
N PRO A 821 -2.12 49.97 10.98
CA PRO A 821 -2.69 49.71 12.29
C PRO A 821 -4.09 49.09 12.14
N VAL A 822 -4.27 47.86 12.64
CA VAL A 822 -5.60 47.22 12.71
C VAL A 822 -6.38 47.83 13.90
N PRO A 823 -7.62 48.31 13.69
CA PRO A 823 -8.35 49.10 14.71
C PRO A 823 -8.87 48.29 15.90
N GLU A 824 -9.18 49.00 16.99
CA GLU A 824 -9.62 48.47 18.29
C GLU A 824 -11.01 47.80 18.28
N SER A 825 -11.75 47.87 17.16
CA SER A 825 -13.11 47.31 17.04
C SER A 825 -13.18 45.78 17.15
N LEU A 826 -12.07 45.08 16.87
CA LEU A 826 -12.04 43.63 16.72
C LEU A 826 -12.37 42.83 18.00
N ASP A 827 -11.83 43.21 19.15
CA ASP A 827 -11.98 42.38 20.36
C ASP A 827 -13.38 42.52 20.97
N ASN A 828 -14.03 43.68 20.78
CA ASN A 828 -15.43 43.88 21.16
C ASN A 828 -16.40 43.02 20.33
N LEU A 829 -16.11 42.77 19.05
CA LEU A 829 -16.93 41.94 18.17
C LEU A 829 -16.99 40.47 18.64
N VAL A 830 -15.88 39.94 19.16
CA VAL A 830 -15.74 38.52 19.55
C VAL A 830 -16.23 38.27 20.97
N LYS A 831 -16.14 39.26 21.86
CA LYS A 831 -16.31 39.16 23.32
C LYS A 831 -17.50 38.31 23.78
N ASN A 832 -18.69 38.54 23.23
CA ASN A 832 -19.95 37.87 23.60
C ASN A 832 -20.54 37.07 22.41
N SER A 833 -19.70 36.36 21.65
CA SER A 833 -20.08 35.76 20.37
C SER A 833 -19.67 34.29 20.23
N TRP A 834 -20.52 33.49 19.56
CA TRP A 834 -20.10 32.20 19.01
C TRP A 834 -19.40 32.42 17.67
N VAL A 835 -18.12 32.00 17.54
CA VAL A 835 -17.33 32.29 16.34
C VAL A 835 -17.00 31.03 15.56
N TRP A 836 -17.28 31.03 14.25
CA TRP A 836 -16.78 30.02 13.32
C TRP A 836 -15.91 30.67 12.24
N VAL A 837 -14.83 29.98 11.89
CA VAL A 837 -13.91 30.38 10.82
C VAL A 837 -14.01 29.34 9.72
N ALA A 838 -14.42 29.77 8.52
CA ALA A 838 -14.64 28.88 7.38
C ALA A 838 -13.35 28.12 7.00
N LYS A 839 -13.48 26.87 6.54
CA LYS A 839 -12.32 26.03 6.22
C LYS A 839 -11.81 26.35 4.81
N CYS A 840 -10.69 27.05 4.72
CA CYS A 840 -9.93 27.24 3.49
C CYS A 840 -8.78 26.21 3.37
N HIS A 841 -8.44 25.79 2.14
CA HIS A 841 -7.32 24.86 1.86
C HIS A 841 -5.95 25.53 2.06
N ARG A 842 -5.87 26.86 1.93
CA ARG A 842 -4.69 27.70 2.24
C ARG A 842 -5.16 29.00 2.93
N PRO A 843 -5.43 28.99 4.25
CA PRO A 843 -6.00 30.15 4.94
C PRO A 843 -5.03 31.34 4.89
N CYS A 844 -5.53 32.52 4.50
CA CYS A 844 -4.73 33.74 4.39
C CYS A 844 -4.12 34.17 5.75
N THR A 845 -3.13 35.07 5.71
CA THR A 845 -2.44 35.58 6.91
C THR A 845 -3.40 36.23 7.91
N SER A 846 -4.40 36.96 7.43
CA SER A 846 -5.43 37.60 8.28
C SER A 846 -6.30 36.56 8.98
N MET A 847 -6.79 35.55 8.26
CA MET A 847 -7.54 34.43 8.86
C MET A 847 -6.72 33.67 9.92
N GLN A 848 -5.41 33.51 9.70
CA GLN A 848 -4.52 32.91 10.71
C GLN A 848 -4.32 33.80 11.94
N ALA A 849 -4.43 35.12 11.82
CA ALA A 849 -4.40 36.04 12.96
C ALA A 849 -5.72 35.99 13.76
N TRP A 850 -6.87 36.06 13.09
CA TRP A 850 -8.20 35.87 13.70
C TRP A 850 -8.25 34.57 14.53
N LYS A 851 -7.82 33.45 13.93
CA LYS A 851 -7.81 32.14 14.57
C LYS A 851 -6.88 32.02 15.80
N LYS A 852 -5.96 32.97 15.99
CA LYS A 852 -5.10 33.08 17.19
C LYS A 852 -5.69 34.01 18.27
N ARG A 853 -6.52 34.99 17.91
CA ARG A 853 -7.16 35.93 18.86
C ARG A 853 -8.43 35.36 19.49
N ILE A 854 -9.22 34.57 18.76
CA ILE A 854 -10.47 33.99 19.25
C ILE A 854 -10.18 32.97 20.38
N PRO A 855 -10.78 33.12 21.59
CA PRO A 855 -10.67 32.14 22.67
C PRO A 855 -11.16 30.75 22.23
N LYS A 856 -10.42 29.69 22.59
CA LYS A 856 -10.78 28.30 22.22
C LYS A 856 -12.18 27.87 22.67
N GLN A 857 -12.70 28.46 23.75
CA GLN A 857 -14.03 28.20 24.28
C GLN A 857 -15.15 28.84 23.45
N GLN A 858 -14.85 29.82 22.58
CA GLN A 858 -15.80 30.52 21.71
C GLN A 858 -15.74 30.03 20.26
N GLN A 859 -14.74 29.21 19.90
CA GLN A 859 -14.51 28.74 18.54
C GLN A 859 -15.28 27.43 18.24
N LEU A 860 -16.37 27.55 17.49
CA LEU A 860 -17.14 26.40 16.99
C LEU A 860 -16.54 25.84 15.69
N ARG A 861 -16.92 24.62 15.32
CA ARG A 861 -16.23 23.81 14.28
C ARG A 861 -16.90 23.81 12.91
N SER A 862 -18.16 24.25 12.82
CA SER A 862 -18.97 24.28 11.60
C SER A 862 -20.04 25.37 11.68
N LEU A 863 -20.72 25.64 10.55
CA LEU A 863 -21.75 26.67 10.42
C LEU A 863 -22.99 26.32 11.27
N GLU A 864 -23.43 25.07 11.19
CA GLU A 864 -24.61 24.53 11.88
C GLU A 864 -24.46 24.64 13.40
N ALA A 865 -23.24 24.51 13.92
CA ALA A 865 -22.95 24.67 15.34
C ALA A 865 -23.15 26.13 15.82
N VAL A 866 -22.77 27.13 15.01
CA VAL A 866 -23.06 28.55 15.32
C VAL A 866 -24.55 28.83 15.18
N MET A 867 -25.19 28.33 14.12
CA MET A 867 -26.63 28.49 13.91
C MET A 867 -27.44 27.88 15.07
N ALA A 868 -27.08 26.70 15.58
CA ALA A 868 -27.70 26.12 16.77
C ALA A 868 -27.40 26.92 18.05
N GLY A 869 -26.14 27.32 18.27
CA GLY A 869 -25.74 28.18 19.41
C GLY A 869 -26.41 29.56 19.43
N CYS A 870 -26.95 30.00 18.28
CA CYS A 870 -27.67 31.25 18.09
C CYS A 870 -29.19 31.07 17.89
N GLY A 871 -29.74 29.86 18.06
CA GLY A 871 -31.19 29.59 18.03
C GLY A 871 -31.83 29.51 16.63
N TRP A 872 -31.03 29.40 15.56
CA TRP A 872 -31.53 29.25 14.19
C TRP A 872 -31.94 27.81 13.87
N THR A 873 -31.22 26.81 14.38
CA THR A 873 -31.44 25.39 14.06
C THR A 873 -31.45 24.52 15.32
N GLY A 874 -32.56 23.82 15.57
CA GLY A 874 -32.77 23.04 16.80
C GLY A 874 -33.16 23.91 18.02
N PRO A 875 -33.35 23.31 19.21
CA PRO A 875 -33.47 24.07 20.45
C PRO A 875 -32.15 24.80 20.72
N GLY A 876 -32.22 26.10 20.99
CA GLY A 876 -31.04 26.89 21.34
C GLY A 876 -30.45 26.44 22.68
N ILE A 877 -29.14 26.65 22.87
CA ILE A 877 -28.46 26.30 24.12
C ILE A 877 -28.88 27.28 25.21
N GLU A 878 -29.79 26.87 26.10
CA GLU A 878 -30.38 27.74 27.15
C GLU A 878 -29.30 28.28 28.12
N ASP A 879 -28.28 27.46 28.46
CA ASP A 879 -27.11 27.87 29.25
C ASP A 879 -26.22 28.95 28.59
N ALA A 880 -26.39 29.23 27.30
CA ALA A 880 -25.56 30.20 26.57
C ALA A 880 -26.06 31.65 26.72
N SER A 881 -26.48 32.06 27.91
CA SER A 881 -27.05 33.40 28.20
C SER A 881 -26.09 34.56 27.92
N TRP A 882 -24.78 34.35 28.04
CA TRP A 882 -23.72 35.34 27.79
C TRP A 882 -23.47 35.64 26.29
N VAL A 883 -24.02 34.84 25.37
CA VAL A 883 -23.85 35.05 23.93
C VAL A 883 -24.98 35.92 23.39
N HIS A 884 -24.64 36.95 22.60
CA HIS A 884 -25.62 37.85 22.00
C HIS A 884 -25.71 37.70 20.47
N GLN A 885 -24.69 37.15 19.82
CA GLN A 885 -24.62 37.02 18.36
C GLN A 885 -23.71 35.85 17.93
N GLY A 886 -23.83 35.43 16.67
CA GLY A 886 -22.87 34.56 15.99
C GLY A 886 -21.99 35.37 15.04
N VAL A 887 -20.71 35.01 14.94
CA VAL A 887 -19.74 35.65 14.02
C VAL A 887 -19.14 34.59 13.11
N ILE A 888 -19.25 34.81 11.80
CA ILE A 888 -18.74 33.90 10.77
C ILE A 888 -17.65 34.62 9.98
N ILE A 889 -16.44 34.06 9.98
CA ILE A 889 -15.27 34.65 9.31
C ILE A 889 -14.94 33.82 8.06
N LEU A 890 -15.05 34.47 6.91
CA LEU A 890 -14.79 33.89 5.59
C LEU A 890 -13.36 34.17 5.12
N ASP A 891 -12.88 33.31 4.22
CA ASP A 891 -11.66 33.54 3.44
C ASP A 891 -12.06 34.22 2.13
N GLU A 892 -11.42 35.34 1.78
CA GLU A 892 -11.71 36.12 0.57
C GLU A 892 -11.71 35.25 -0.69
N CYS A 893 -10.81 34.26 -0.77
CA CYS A 893 -10.69 33.35 -1.91
C CYS A 893 -11.90 32.41 -2.08
N ASN A 894 -12.85 32.38 -1.15
CA ASN A 894 -14.05 31.53 -1.19
C ASN A 894 -15.34 32.28 -0.81
N GLU A 895 -15.31 33.62 -0.77
CA GLU A 895 -16.35 34.42 -0.13
C GLU A 895 -17.75 34.19 -0.71
N SER A 896 -17.93 34.33 -2.03
CA SER A 896 -19.24 34.21 -2.70
C SER A 896 -19.90 32.86 -2.45
N ARG A 897 -19.13 31.77 -2.56
CA ARG A 897 -19.61 30.40 -2.33
C ARG A 897 -20.10 30.19 -0.89
N TRP A 898 -19.40 30.78 0.10
CA TRP A 898 -19.84 30.70 1.49
C TRP A 898 -21.03 31.64 1.77
N LYS A 899 -21.10 32.83 1.16
CA LYS A 899 -22.26 33.73 1.23
C LYS A 899 -23.55 33.02 0.79
N GLU A 900 -23.55 32.45 -0.42
CA GLU A 900 -24.69 31.71 -0.98
C GLU A 900 -25.12 30.55 -0.07
N HIS A 901 -24.17 29.76 0.41
CA HIS A 901 -24.46 28.64 1.30
C HIS A 901 -25.00 29.08 2.67
N ILE A 902 -24.47 30.16 3.26
CA ILE A 902 -24.96 30.70 4.53
C ILE A 902 -26.38 31.25 4.39
N VAL A 903 -26.67 31.99 3.33
CA VAL A 903 -28.02 32.52 3.05
C VAL A 903 -29.01 31.36 2.86
N SER A 904 -28.70 30.40 1.98
CA SER A 904 -29.60 29.27 1.72
C SER A 904 -29.85 28.40 2.96
N THR A 905 -28.83 28.22 3.83
CA THR A 905 -28.99 27.50 5.11
C THR A 905 -29.84 28.30 6.11
N ALA A 906 -29.75 29.63 6.09
CA ALA A 906 -30.55 30.52 6.94
C ALA A 906 -32.01 30.64 6.49
N GLU A 907 -32.28 30.54 5.19
CA GLU A 907 -33.62 30.47 4.60
C GLU A 907 -34.33 29.14 4.91
N GLN A 908 -33.58 28.04 4.93
CA GLN A 908 -34.07 26.70 5.29
C GLN A 908 -34.33 26.53 6.81
N ALA A 909 -33.89 27.47 7.64
CA ALA A 909 -34.04 27.41 9.09
C ALA A 909 -35.45 27.84 9.54
N GLU A 910 -36.11 27.03 10.37
CA GLU A 910 -37.44 27.31 10.93
C GLU A 910 -37.53 28.70 11.59
N LYS A 911 -38.53 29.50 11.21
CA LYS A 911 -38.78 30.82 11.82
C LYS A 911 -39.15 30.66 13.29
N ARG A 912 -38.22 31.01 14.18
CA ARG A 912 -38.32 30.91 15.64
C ARG A 912 -38.14 32.30 16.26
N THR A 913 -38.86 32.59 17.33
CA THR A 913 -39.00 33.95 17.91
C THR A 913 -37.82 34.41 18.77
N ASN A 914 -36.86 33.54 19.08
CA ASN A 914 -35.72 33.82 19.97
C ASN A 914 -34.38 33.51 19.26
N ARG A 915 -34.19 34.09 18.07
CA ARG A 915 -32.93 34.03 17.31
C ARG A 915 -31.97 35.12 17.76
N ARG A 916 -30.67 34.83 17.68
CA ARG A 916 -29.58 35.79 17.86
C ARG A 916 -28.97 36.10 16.49
N PRO A 917 -28.62 37.36 16.18
CA PRO A 917 -28.14 37.74 14.86
C PRO A 917 -26.83 37.03 14.49
N LEU A 918 -26.64 36.78 13.20
CA LEU A 918 -25.41 36.24 12.61
C LEU A 918 -24.75 37.33 11.77
N LEU A 919 -23.49 37.64 12.07
CA LEU A 919 -22.66 38.61 11.36
C LEU A 919 -21.58 37.87 10.56
N VAL A 920 -21.54 38.07 9.25
CA VAL A 920 -20.55 37.43 8.35
C VAL A 920 -19.51 38.46 7.93
N PHE A 921 -18.22 38.16 8.09
CA PHE A 921 -17.10 39.05 7.76
C PHE A 921 -16.12 38.39 6.78
N ALA A 922 -15.51 39.17 5.90
CA ALA A 922 -14.26 38.79 5.25
C ALA A 922 -13.14 38.84 6.29
N CYS A 923 -12.14 37.97 6.19
CA CYS A 923 -10.97 37.99 7.06
C CYS A 923 -10.15 39.30 7.04
N SER A 924 -10.37 40.16 6.04
CA SER A 924 -9.78 41.49 5.85
C SER A 924 -10.69 42.66 6.26
N SER A 925 -12.01 42.44 6.37
CA SER A 925 -12.99 43.52 6.58
C SER A 925 -13.29 43.75 8.05
N THR A 926 -13.40 45.03 8.43
CA THR A 926 -13.95 45.46 9.73
C THR A 926 -15.46 45.62 9.73
N GLU A 927 -16.12 45.57 8.56
CA GLU A 927 -17.57 45.62 8.41
C GLU A 927 -18.16 44.27 7.98
N PRO A 928 -19.36 43.90 8.47
CA PRO A 928 -19.99 42.63 8.12
C PRO A 928 -20.59 42.67 6.71
N LEU A 929 -20.16 41.73 5.88
CA LEU A 929 -20.63 41.45 4.51
C LEU A 929 -22.12 41.07 4.44
N LEU A 930 -22.62 40.42 5.50
CA LEU A 930 -24.03 40.05 5.69
C LEU A 930 -24.36 40.21 7.18
N ARG A 931 -25.58 40.69 7.45
CA ARG A 931 -26.21 40.59 8.77
C ARG A 931 -27.52 39.84 8.61
N LEU A 932 -27.65 38.71 9.30
CA LEU A 932 -28.89 37.94 9.39
C LEU A 932 -29.47 38.12 10.80
N VAL A 933 -30.78 38.34 10.89
CA VAL A 933 -31.52 38.61 12.13
C VAL A 933 -32.67 37.64 12.26
#